data_AF-A0A2E5ELI5-F1
#
_entry.id   AF-A0A2E5ELI5-F1
#
_cell.length_a   1.000
_cell.length_b   1.000
_cell.length_c   1.000
_cell.angle_alpha   90.00
_cell.angle_beta   90.00
_cell.angle_gamma   90.00
#
_symmetry.space_group_name_H-M   'P 1'
#
loop_
_entity.id
_entity.type
_entity.pdbx_description
1 polymer ?
#
loop_
_entity_poly.entity_id
_entity_poly.type
_entity_poly.pdbx_seq_one_letter_code
_entity_poly.pdbx_strand_id
1 'polypeptide(L)'
;MHSLNEKKLRLSEDLELNKLKDGIRLLKQCRTGEYLALDGSEFGILNLFDGSTAVKDIFHTVLSEGERPKIKEFYDLVFDAYEKGVLYEEEIEPDQPRSRGYDWYVRSNPLAALVLPVVLIVGGAFAVSMASVPLIPTMSGWFLMVVFVSLCLSLGSFLSGAALRAFERQIYHPHVRMDQGVPYFTIDPRDSFMGGRSCEAIVALNSIAAPFLFVMLGWGMDSTPLFLSGWVTALILSAPFGGSPAHHFLHALFRKSHVVPRNADRFMQNKMLTQIFNWKETLAEEKYFIAHSTYAIFWLGGVFNFGSRLLKQQVTELLSEPGSLLMVFVLATVVVSPLVYVGWMAIKNSWRILTPRLSPVEGRVSAGAKESWKPEIESLVEFLESTLLFTELSKDELKNIAEAMKFIPVKPDKLIVRERDTGDLFFMIYRGEVEVLKEDEAGDSVSVAKLSGGDVFGEIALLQRIPRTSSVRSVTKCDLLALNKKDFDRLLVDTMGAKKIQQLVQVCAFLRRNPLFSGWPSRALIKIANEFTFEDCAVGKEVIEEGRRNEFFYLIYEGEFEVTKAGKEVARLGPGDFCGEISLLRGAPANAQVVAARPTRCLRLDKTGFLDLVSQDFVMALALDREADRRVTAKRGRRR
;
A
#
# COMPACT_ATOMS: atom_id res chain seq x y z
N MET A 1 16.53 -0.98 -0.47
CA MET A 1 16.37 0.48 -0.24
C MET A 1 17.50 1.08 0.58
N HIS A 2 17.98 0.48 1.69
CA HIS A 2 19.20 1.00 2.37
C HIS A 2 20.42 1.10 1.43
N SER A 3 20.56 0.15 0.48
CA SER A 3 21.55 0.22 -0.60
C SER A 3 21.29 1.33 -1.62
N LEU A 4 20.05 1.80 -1.80
CA LEU A 4 19.71 2.85 -2.77
C LEU A 4 20.21 4.22 -2.28
N ASN A 5 20.15 4.48 -0.97
CA ASN A 5 20.56 5.76 -0.38
C ASN A 5 22.04 6.11 -0.64
N GLU A 6 22.89 5.09 -0.73
CA GLU A 6 24.34 5.23 -0.96
C GLU A 6 24.70 5.21 -2.45
N LYS A 7 23.76 4.88 -3.35
CA LYS A 7 24.01 4.84 -4.79
C LYS A 7 24.15 6.24 -5.38
N LYS A 8 24.99 6.37 -6.39
CA LYS A 8 25.12 7.56 -7.23
C LYS A 8 24.53 7.24 -8.60
N LEU A 9 23.48 7.95 -8.98
CA LEU A 9 22.69 7.67 -10.18
C LEU A 9 22.74 8.83 -11.17
N ARG A 10 22.62 8.53 -12.46
CA ARG A 10 22.58 9.51 -13.56
C ARG A 10 21.36 9.29 -14.47
N LEU A 11 20.82 10.38 -15.01
CA LEU A 11 19.75 10.37 -16.02
C LEU A 11 20.23 9.92 -17.41
N SER A 12 19.48 9.00 -18.04
CA SER A 12 19.75 8.48 -19.40
C SER A 12 19.65 9.55 -20.49
N GLU A 13 20.50 9.45 -21.52
CA GLU A 13 20.49 10.32 -22.70
C GLU A 13 19.52 9.85 -23.80
N ASP A 14 19.20 8.55 -23.88
CA ASP A 14 18.27 7.97 -24.86
C ASP A 14 16.77 8.06 -24.46
N LEU A 15 16.28 9.25 -24.14
CA LEU A 15 14.89 9.48 -23.71
C LEU A 15 14.06 10.22 -24.77
N GLU A 16 12.87 9.70 -25.11
CA GLU A 16 11.84 10.44 -25.85
C GLU A 16 10.82 11.03 -24.86
N LEU A 17 10.55 12.33 -24.96
CA LEU A 17 9.64 13.06 -24.08
C LEU A 17 8.37 13.48 -24.83
N ASN A 18 7.20 13.14 -24.31
CA ASN A 18 5.94 13.71 -24.75
C ASN A 18 5.23 14.45 -23.59
N LYS A 19 4.74 15.66 -23.86
CA LYS A 19 4.02 16.47 -22.87
C LYS A 19 2.51 16.36 -23.11
N LEU A 20 1.83 15.72 -22.18
CA LEU A 20 0.38 15.55 -22.24
C LEU A 20 -0.33 16.85 -21.84
N LYS A 21 -1.58 17.01 -22.31
CA LYS A 21 -2.42 18.19 -22.03
C LYS A 21 -2.66 18.45 -20.54
N ASP A 22 -2.51 17.41 -19.72
CA ASP A 22 -2.77 17.44 -18.28
C ASP A 22 -1.52 17.89 -17.47
N GLY A 23 -0.44 18.32 -18.14
CA GLY A 23 0.82 18.76 -17.51
C GLY A 23 1.83 17.63 -17.24
N ILE A 24 1.39 16.38 -17.38
CA ILE A 24 2.21 15.17 -17.25
C ILE A 24 3.19 15.07 -18.43
N ARG A 25 4.43 14.71 -18.12
CA ARG A 25 5.53 14.37 -19.01
C ARG A 25 5.66 12.86 -19.08
N LEU A 26 5.40 12.29 -20.25
CA LEU A 26 5.63 10.88 -20.51
C LEU A 26 7.04 10.72 -21.07
N LEU A 27 7.92 10.09 -20.30
CA LEU A 27 9.25 9.67 -20.74
C LEU A 27 9.16 8.27 -21.29
N LYS A 28 9.85 8.04 -22.41
CA LYS A 28 10.07 6.73 -23.00
C LYS A 28 11.57 6.49 -23.07
N GLN A 29 12.02 5.39 -22.48
CA GLN A 29 13.38 4.91 -22.62
C GLN A 29 13.51 4.20 -23.97
N CYS A 30 14.22 4.82 -24.91
CA CYS A 30 14.32 4.35 -26.29
C CYS A 30 15.07 3.02 -26.42
N ARG A 31 15.91 2.65 -25.44
CA ARG A 31 16.61 1.35 -25.45
C ARG A 31 15.69 0.21 -25.04
N THR A 32 15.04 0.33 -23.88
CA THR A 32 14.21 -0.74 -23.28
C THR A 32 12.77 -0.75 -23.80
N GLY A 33 12.28 0.37 -24.35
CA GLY A 33 10.86 0.53 -24.70
C GLY A 33 9.97 0.75 -23.48
N GLU A 34 10.57 1.08 -22.32
CA GLU A 34 9.83 1.35 -21.09
C GLU A 34 9.37 2.79 -20.97
N TYR A 35 8.26 3.00 -20.25
CA TYR A 35 7.62 4.31 -20.11
C TYR A 35 7.54 4.74 -18.65
N LEU A 36 7.84 6.00 -18.36
CA LEU A 36 7.69 6.61 -17.05
C LEU A 36 6.90 7.92 -17.18
N ALA A 37 5.72 7.96 -16.56
CA ALA A 37 4.89 9.15 -16.52
C ALA A 37 5.22 9.98 -15.28
N LEU A 38 5.54 11.26 -15.47
CA LEU A 38 6.03 12.17 -14.45
C LEU A 38 5.27 13.49 -14.49
N ASP A 39 5.10 14.15 -13.36
CA ASP A 39 4.72 15.56 -13.33
C ASP A 39 5.93 16.49 -13.55
N GLY A 40 5.68 17.81 -13.50
CA GLY A 40 6.73 18.81 -13.73
C GLY A 40 7.82 18.83 -12.65
N SER A 41 7.45 18.59 -11.39
CA SER A 41 8.36 18.55 -10.23
C SER A 41 9.18 17.27 -10.21
N GLU A 42 8.55 16.12 -10.45
CA GLU A 42 9.22 14.82 -10.52
C GLU A 42 10.28 14.82 -11.63
N PHE A 43 9.98 15.41 -12.78
CA PHE A 43 10.97 15.58 -13.84
C PHE A 43 12.11 16.53 -13.41
N GLY A 44 11.83 17.58 -12.62
CA GLY A 44 12.85 18.45 -12.03
C GLY A 44 13.82 17.68 -11.13
N ILE A 45 13.28 16.85 -10.22
CA ILE A 45 14.04 15.98 -9.33
C ILE A 45 14.94 15.02 -10.12
N LEU A 46 14.43 14.40 -11.20
CA LEU A 46 15.23 13.50 -12.01
C LEU A 46 16.44 14.18 -12.68
N ASN A 47 16.39 15.49 -12.94
CA ASN A 47 17.52 16.24 -13.50
C ASN A 47 18.62 16.54 -12.48
N LEU A 48 18.38 16.34 -11.18
CA LEU A 48 19.40 16.49 -10.13
C LEU A 48 20.37 15.29 -10.09
N PHE A 49 20.03 14.19 -10.76
CA PHE A 49 20.84 12.98 -10.82
C PHE A 49 21.88 13.08 -11.94
N ASP A 50 23.07 13.56 -11.58
CA ASP A 50 24.22 13.76 -12.46
C ASP A 50 25.28 12.63 -12.38
N GLY A 51 25.14 11.72 -11.42
CA GLY A 51 26.09 10.64 -11.11
C GLY A 51 27.13 10.98 -10.03
N SER A 52 27.19 12.21 -9.53
CA SER A 52 28.22 12.64 -8.56
C SER A 52 27.78 12.49 -7.10
N THR A 53 26.49 12.69 -6.84
CA THR A 53 25.87 12.82 -5.52
C THR A 53 25.04 11.58 -5.16
N ALA A 54 25.06 11.15 -3.89
CA ALA A 54 24.28 9.99 -3.45
C ALA A 54 22.79 10.33 -3.30
N VAL A 55 21.91 9.33 -3.44
CA VAL A 55 20.45 9.53 -3.35
C VAL A 55 20.04 10.21 -2.03
N LYS A 56 20.66 9.85 -0.89
CA LYS A 56 20.35 10.47 0.41
C LYS A 56 20.68 11.96 0.47
N ASP A 57 21.75 12.37 -0.21
CA ASP A 57 22.22 13.76 -0.21
C ASP A 57 21.35 14.60 -1.16
N ILE A 58 20.96 14.04 -2.31
CA ILE A 58 19.95 14.65 -3.19
C ILE A 58 18.62 14.80 -2.44
N PHE A 59 18.20 13.78 -1.68
CA PHE A 59 16.99 13.84 -0.87
C PHE A 59 17.07 14.96 0.19
N HIS A 60 18.19 15.07 0.89
CA HIS A 60 18.42 16.16 1.85
C HIS A 60 18.36 17.54 1.18
N THR A 61 19.01 17.70 0.01
CA THR A 61 18.97 18.93 -0.78
C THR A 61 17.54 19.29 -1.18
N VAL A 62 16.79 18.34 -1.72
CA VAL A 62 15.38 18.51 -2.13
C VAL A 62 14.47 18.89 -0.95
N LEU A 63 14.72 18.34 0.25
CA LEU A 63 14.03 18.74 1.48
C LEU A 63 14.38 20.16 1.94
N SER A 64 15.61 20.60 1.70
CA SER A 64 16.13 21.90 2.14
C SER A 64 15.78 23.05 1.19
N GLU A 65 15.80 22.82 -0.13
CA GLU A 65 15.68 23.86 -1.18
C GLU A 65 14.23 24.17 -1.61
N GLY A 66 13.25 23.40 -1.11
CA GLY A 66 11.84 23.84 -1.09
C GLY A 66 10.84 23.04 -1.94
N GLU A 67 11.27 22.16 -2.84
CA GLU A 67 10.33 21.30 -3.58
C GLU A 67 9.63 20.27 -2.68
N ARG A 68 10.27 19.89 -1.54
CA ARG A 68 9.71 19.10 -0.42
C ARG A 68 8.63 18.08 -0.84
N PRO A 69 8.96 17.18 -1.78
CA PRO A 69 8.06 16.10 -2.17
C PRO A 69 7.82 15.21 -0.95
N LYS A 70 6.71 14.46 -0.97
CA LYS A 70 6.54 13.43 0.05
C LYS A 70 7.69 12.45 -0.02
N ILE A 71 8.12 11.98 1.14
CA ILE A 71 9.28 11.10 1.27
C ILE A 71 9.05 9.85 0.43
N LYS A 72 7.85 9.28 0.54
CA LYS A 72 7.48 8.11 -0.26
C LYS A 72 7.53 8.41 -1.77
N GLU A 73 6.98 9.54 -2.19
CA GLU A 73 6.85 9.89 -3.60
C GLU A 73 8.23 10.05 -4.25
N PHE A 74 9.20 10.65 -3.53
CA PHE A 74 10.59 10.75 -3.96
C PHE A 74 11.25 9.38 -4.14
N TYR A 75 11.19 8.50 -3.14
CA TYR A 75 11.87 7.20 -3.23
C TYR A 75 11.19 6.25 -4.22
N ASP A 76 9.86 6.29 -4.33
CA ASP A 76 9.12 5.56 -5.37
C ASP A 76 9.55 6.04 -6.76
N LEU A 77 9.69 7.37 -6.97
CA LEU A 77 10.18 7.95 -8.23
C LEU A 77 11.58 7.45 -8.59
N VAL A 78 12.54 7.54 -7.66
CA VAL A 78 13.93 7.13 -7.90
C VAL A 78 14.01 5.63 -8.20
N PHE A 79 13.26 4.82 -7.46
CA PHE A 79 13.22 3.37 -7.65
C PHE A 79 12.61 2.99 -9.01
N ASP A 80 11.44 3.53 -9.35
CA ASP A 80 10.77 3.26 -10.63
C ASP A 80 11.64 3.73 -11.82
N ALA A 81 12.32 4.87 -11.68
CA ALA A 81 13.23 5.38 -12.71
C ALA A 81 14.47 4.49 -12.88
N TYR A 82 15.01 3.95 -11.78
CA TYR A 82 16.15 3.02 -11.81
C TYR A 82 15.77 1.67 -12.43
N GLU A 83 14.65 1.06 -12.04
CA GLU A 83 14.20 -0.23 -12.61
C GLU A 83 13.96 -0.16 -14.13
N LYS A 84 13.50 0.99 -14.63
CA LYS A 84 13.20 1.19 -16.07
C LYS A 84 14.38 1.63 -16.91
N GLY A 85 15.55 1.77 -16.29
CA GLY A 85 16.76 2.28 -16.95
C GLY A 85 16.65 3.75 -17.36
N VAL A 86 15.78 4.54 -16.71
CA VAL A 86 15.77 6.00 -16.84
C VAL A 86 16.91 6.60 -16.00
N LEU A 87 17.17 6.02 -14.82
CA LEU A 87 18.35 6.27 -14.00
C LEU A 87 19.28 5.04 -14.01
N TYR A 88 20.60 5.26 -13.99
CA TYR A 88 21.59 4.17 -13.97
C TYR A 88 22.87 4.57 -13.20
N GLU A 89 23.69 3.56 -12.82
CA GLU A 89 24.98 3.76 -12.15
C GLU A 89 26.13 3.88 -13.17
N GLU A 90 27.13 4.69 -12.85
CA GLU A 90 28.18 5.20 -13.77
C GLU A 90 29.04 4.12 -14.47
N GLU A 91 29.13 2.90 -13.93
CA GLU A 91 30.06 1.87 -14.44
C GLU A 91 29.48 0.86 -15.44
N ILE A 92 28.20 0.94 -15.80
CA ILE A 92 27.62 0.05 -16.82
C ILE A 92 26.60 0.85 -17.62
N GLU A 93 27.04 1.50 -18.70
CA GLU A 93 26.10 1.79 -19.77
C GLU A 93 25.61 0.43 -20.29
N PRO A 94 24.33 0.07 -20.13
CA PRO A 94 23.89 -1.26 -20.51
C PRO A 94 24.14 -1.45 -22.00
N ASP A 95 24.97 -2.45 -22.34
CA ASP A 95 25.20 -3.01 -23.68
C ASP A 95 23.93 -3.75 -24.17
N GLN A 96 22.77 -3.14 -23.93
CA GLN A 96 21.49 -3.64 -24.38
C GLN A 96 21.19 -3.04 -25.76
N PRO A 97 20.99 -3.88 -26.78
CA PRO A 97 20.65 -3.39 -28.11
C PRO A 97 19.34 -2.62 -28.05
N ARG A 98 19.28 -1.45 -28.73
CA ARG A 98 18.03 -0.69 -28.90
C ARG A 98 16.91 -1.64 -29.32
N SER A 99 15.81 -1.69 -28.58
CA SER A 99 14.62 -2.41 -29.00
C SER A 99 14.12 -1.82 -30.32
N ARG A 100 14.46 -2.46 -31.44
CA ARG A 100 13.93 -2.06 -32.75
C ARG A 100 12.45 -2.44 -32.76
N GLY A 101 11.57 -1.43 -32.82
CA GLY A 101 10.14 -1.67 -33.02
C GLY A 101 9.90 -2.56 -34.23
N TYR A 102 8.87 -3.39 -34.18
CA TYR A 102 8.55 -4.35 -35.23
C TYR A 102 8.05 -3.63 -36.49
N ASP A 103 8.61 -3.98 -37.66
CA ASP A 103 8.19 -3.42 -38.94
C ASP A 103 6.81 -3.94 -39.35
N TRP A 104 5.83 -3.05 -39.27
CA TRP A 104 4.43 -3.38 -39.48
C TRP A 104 4.05 -3.08 -40.93
N TYR A 105 3.70 -4.13 -41.68
CA TYR A 105 3.55 -4.06 -43.13
C TYR A 105 2.35 -3.21 -43.61
N VAL A 106 1.31 -3.04 -42.78
CA VAL A 106 0.12 -2.26 -43.14
C VAL A 106 0.16 -0.88 -42.51
N ARG A 107 0.20 0.15 -43.36
CA ARG A 107 0.07 1.55 -42.93
C ARG A 107 -1.33 2.05 -43.25
N SER A 108 -2.08 2.45 -42.23
CA SER A 108 -3.32 3.18 -42.43
C SER A 108 -3.06 4.69 -42.32
N ASN A 109 -3.82 5.50 -43.07
CA ASN A 109 -3.84 6.94 -42.85
C ASN A 109 -4.74 7.25 -41.64
N PRO A 110 -4.45 8.24 -40.79
CA PRO A 110 -5.30 8.63 -39.65
C PRO A 110 -6.80 8.74 -39.95
N LEU A 111 -7.17 9.24 -41.13
CA LEU A 111 -8.58 9.32 -41.54
C LEU A 111 -9.20 7.94 -41.79
N ALA A 112 -8.46 7.03 -42.43
CA ALA A 112 -8.91 5.66 -42.63
C ALA A 112 -9.05 4.89 -41.31
N ALA A 113 -8.13 5.11 -40.36
CA ALA A 113 -8.18 4.52 -39.02
C ALA A 113 -9.43 4.96 -38.23
N LEU A 114 -9.98 6.14 -38.51
CA LEU A 114 -11.22 6.64 -37.89
C LEU A 114 -12.48 6.13 -38.60
N VAL A 115 -12.49 6.16 -39.94
CA VAL A 115 -13.69 5.85 -40.74
C VAL A 115 -14.00 4.36 -40.75
N LEU A 116 -12.98 3.50 -40.91
CA LEU A 116 -13.15 2.05 -40.98
C LEU A 116 -13.98 1.47 -39.83
N PRO A 117 -13.65 1.70 -38.54
CA PRO A 117 -14.39 1.09 -37.45
C PRO A 117 -15.84 1.57 -37.38
N VAL A 118 -16.12 2.83 -37.71
CA VAL A 118 -17.49 3.37 -37.75
C VAL A 118 -18.32 2.64 -38.80
N VAL A 119 -17.78 2.44 -39.99
CA VAL A 119 -18.45 1.70 -41.07
C VAL A 119 -18.71 0.26 -40.67
N LEU A 120 -17.72 -0.41 -40.07
CA LEU A 120 -17.86 -1.79 -39.60
C LEU A 120 -18.95 -1.92 -38.53
N ILE A 121 -18.94 -1.06 -37.51
CA ILE A 121 -19.91 -1.10 -36.40
C ILE A 121 -21.33 -0.85 -36.91
N VAL A 122 -21.53 0.17 -37.75
CA VAL A 122 -22.85 0.50 -38.32
C VAL A 122 -23.36 -0.62 -39.20
N GLY A 123 -22.51 -1.16 -40.09
CA GLY A 123 -22.87 -2.26 -40.98
C GLY A 123 -23.17 -3.56 -40.22
N GLY A 124 -22.39 -3.87 -39.18
CA GLY A 124 -22.64 -5.03 -38.33
C GLY A 124 -23.91 -4.89 -37.50
N ALA A 125 -24.20 -3.70 -36.94
CA ALA A 125 -25.45 -3.44 -36.25
C ALA A 125 -26.68 -3.59 -37.17
N PHE A 126 -26.55 -3.18 -38.43
CA PHE A 126 -27.57 -3.41 -39.45
C PHE A 126 -27.73 -4.89 -39.81
N ALA A 127 -26.62 -5.62 -39.96
CA ALA A 127 -26.65 -7.06 -40.19
C ALA A 127 -27.36 -7.80 -39.03
N VAL A 128 -27.10 -7.39 -37.78
CA VAL A 128 -27.79 -7.92 -36.59
C VAL A 128 -29.30 -7.70 -36.61
N SER A 129 -29.76 -6.51 -37.03
CA SER A 129 -31.19 -6.21 -37.04
C SER A 129 -31.95 -6.94 -38.14
N MET A 130 -31.27 -7.29 -39.24
CA MET A 130 -31.84 -7.99 -40.39
C MET A 130 -31.62 -9.51 -40.36
N ALA A 131 -30.70 -10.01 -39.54
CA ALA A 131 -30.34 -11.42 -39.51
C ALA A 131 -31.47 -12.31 -38.97
N SER A 132 -31.80 -13.34 -39.74
CA SER A 132 -32.64 -14.48 -39.35
C SER A 132 -31.81 -15.77 -39.23
N VAL A 133 -30.52 -15.66 -38.89
CA VAL A 133 -29.55 -16.77 -38.87
C VAL A 133 -29.83 -17.69 -37.68
N PRO A 134 -29.87 -19.04 -37.84
CA PRO A 134 -30.06 -19.97 -36.73
C PRO A 134 -28.89 -19.85 -35.74
N LEU A 135 -29.17 -19.90 -34.43
CA LEU A 135 -28.23 -19.55 -33.37
C LEU A 135 -27.40 -20.73 -32.84
N ILE A 136 -27.77 -21.97 -33.17
CA ILE A 136 -27.02 -23.18 -32.80
C ILE A 136 -26.35 -23.77 -34.06
N PRO A 137 -25.02 -23.78 -34.14
CA PRO A 137 -24.30 -24.44 -35.24
C PRO A 137 -24.31 -25.97 -35.08
N THR A 138 -24.14 -26.68 -36.20
CA THR A 138 -23.85 -28.13 -36.20
C THR A 138 -22.52 -28.42 -35.50
N MET A 139 -22.24 -29.69 -35.17
CA MET A 139 -20.98 -30.10 -34.53
C MET A 139 -19.72 -29.63 -35.29
N SER A 140 -19.72 -29.67 -36.62
CA SER A 140 -18.63 -29.10 -37.44
C SER A 140 -18.62 -27.57 -37.42
N GLY A 141 -19.79 -26.94 -37.30
CA GLY A 141 -19.93 -25.50 -37.13
C GLY A 141 -19.38 -24.99 -35.80
N TRP A 142 -19.44 -25.76 -34.71
CA TRP A 142 -18.81 -25.40 -33.44
C TRP A 142 -17.29 -25.30 -33.54
N PHE A 143 -16.65 -26.27 -34.19
CA PHE A 143 -15.21 -26.22 -34.45
C PHE A 143 -14.83 -24.98 -35.28
N LEU A 144 -15.60 -24.72 -36.34
CA LEU A 144 -15.38 -23.58 -37.23
C LEU A 144 -15.55 -22.24 -36.49
N MET A 145 -16.51 -22.16 -35.57
CA MET A 145 -16.74 -20.99 -34.73
C MET A 145 -15.52 -20.68 -33.85
N VAL A 146 -14.91 -21.67 -33.21
CA VAL A 146 -13.70 -21.48 -32.38
C VAL A 146 -12.53 -20.94 -33.22
N VAL A 147 -12.34 -21.48 -34.43
CA VAL A 147 -11.34 -20.99 -35.39
C VAL A 147 -11.62 -19.53 -35.77
N PHE A 148 -12.88 -19.20 -36.06
CA PHE A 148 -13.26 -17.82 -36.40
C PHE A 148 -13.13 -16.85 -35.23
N VAL A 149 -13.36 -17.27 -33.98
CA VAL A 149 -13.10 -16.44 -32.78
C VAL A 149 -11.60 -16.10 -32.70
N SER A 150 -10.72 -17.09 -32.87
CA SER A 150 -9.26 -16.89 -32.94
C SER A 150 -8.85 -15.90 -34.04
N LEU A 151 -9.41 -16.06 -35.24
CA LEU A 151 -9.16 -15.15 -36.37
C LEU A 151 -9.69 -13.73 -36.11
N CYS A 152 -10.86 -13.62 -35.51
CA CYS A 152 -11.49 -12.33 -35.19
C CYS A 152 -10.69 -11.56 -34.14
N LEU A 153 -10.23 -12.21 -33.07
CA LEU A 153 -9.36 -11.62 -32.07
C LEU A 153 -8.03 -11.14 -32.67
N SER A 154 -7.43 -11.99 -33.51
CA SER A 154 -6.18 -11.68 -34.22
C SER A 154 -6.35 -10.48 -35.17
N LEU A 155 -7.50 -10.38 -35.86
CA LEU A 155 -7.83 -9.25 -36.72
C LEU A 155 -7.98 -7.96 -35.92
N GLY A 156 -8.60 -8.00 -34.73
CA GLY A 156 -8.71 -6.83 -33.85
C GLY A 156 -7.35 -6.26 -33.47
N SER A 157 -6.40 -7.11 -33.06
CA SER A 157 -5.03 -6.71 -32.78
C SER A 157 -4.29 -6.21 -34.02
N PHE A 158 -4.54 -6.83 -35.19
CA PHE A 158 -3.93 -6.40 -36.44
C PHE A 158 -4.38 -4.99 -36.86
N LEU A 159 -5.68 -4.70 -36.81
CA LEU A 159 -6.23 -3.37 -37.10
C LEU A 159 -5.73 -2.31 -36.11
N SER A 160 -5.56 -2.69 -34.85
CA SER A 160 -4.96 -1.83 -33.81
C SER A 160 -3.51 -1.45 -34.14
N GLY A 161 -2.72 -2.38 -34.70
CA GLY A 161 -1.35 -2.10 -35.15
C GLY A 161 -1.32 -1.19 -36.37
N ALA A 162 -2.22 -1.40 -37.33
CA ALA A 162 -2.37 -0.51 -38.47
C ALA A 162 -2.76 0.92 -38.04
N ALA A 163 -3.60 1.05 -37.00
CA ALA A 163 -3.97 2.33 -36.40
C ALA A 163 -2.79 2.98 -35.66
N LEU A 164 -1.99 2.25 -34.87
CA LEU A 164 -0.78 2.78 -34.21
C LEU A 164 0.21 3.38 -35.21
N ARG A 165 0.47 2.67 -36.32
CA ARG A 165 1.34 3.17 -37.39
C ARG A 165 0.82 4.43 -38.06
N ALA A 166 -0.50 4.63 -38.10
CA ALA A 166 -1.10 5.86 -38.64
C ALA A 166 -0.69 7.11 -37.85
N PHE A 167 -0.39 6.95 -36.56
CA PHE A 167 0.06 8.01 -35.65
C PHE A 167 1.59 8.04 -35.49
N GLU A 168 2.33 7.43 -36.42
CA GLU A 168 3.80 7.31 -36.38
C GLU A 168 4.33 6.65 -35.10
N ARG A 169 3.54 5.76 -34.49
CA ARG A 169 3.92 5.03 -33.28
C ARG A 169 4.55 3.67 -33.60
N GLN A 170 5.37 3.19 -32.69
CA GLN A 170 6.08 1.92 -32.78
C GLN A 170 5.25 0.79 -32.18
N ILE A 171 5.45 -0.41 -32.71
CA ILE A 171 4.80 -1.64 -32.24
C ILE A 171 5.90 -2.50 -31.62
N TYR A 172 5.66 -2.97 -30.41
CA TYR A 172 6.60 -3.79 -29.67
C TYR A 172 6.03 -5.20 -29.46
N HIS A 173 6.95 -6.17 -29.43
CA HIS A 173 6.71 -7.56 -29.00
C HIS A 173 5.40 -8.22 -29.50
N PRO A 174 5.21 -8.38 -30.82
CA PRO A 174 4.10 -9.19 -31.32
C PRO A 174 4.23 -10.63 -30.81
N HIS A 175 3.18 -11.16 -30.17
CA HIS A 175 3.18 -12.50 -29.58
C HIS A 175 1.80 -13.16 -29.65
N VAL A 176 1.78 -14.49 -29.47
CA VAL A 176 0.53 -15.27 -29.42
C VAL A 176 0.09 -15.43 -27.97
N ARG A 177 -1.17 -15.13 -27.69
CA ARG A 177 -1.82 -15.31 -26.39
C ARG A 177 -2.80 -16.48 -26.42
N MET A 178 -3.01 -17.07 -25.25
CA MET A 178 -3.89 -18.25 -25.02
C MET A 178 -4.86 -18.04 -23.84
N ASP A 179 -4.91 -16.83 -23.28
CA ASP A 179 -5.63 -16.55 -22.04
C ASP A 179 -7.16 -16.47 -22.20
N GLN A 180 -7.67 -16.38 -23.43
CA GLN A 180 -9.10 -16.43 -23.77
C GLN A 180 -9.57 -17.84 -24.19
N GLY A 181 -8.77 -18.87 -23.92
CA GLY A 181 -9.08 -20.26 -24.27
C GLY A 181 -8.86 -20.62 -25.74
N VAL A 182 -8.53 -19.65 -26.58
CA VAL A 182 -8.12 -19.84 -27.99
C VAL A 182 -6.80 -19.12 -28.27
N PRO A 183 -5.95 -19.64 -29.19
CA PRO A 183 -4.79 -18.91 -29.65
C PRO A 183 -5.23 -17.66 -30.40
N TYR A 184 -4.63 -16.51 -30.11
CA TYR A 184 -4.78 -15.33 -30.95
C TYR A 184 -3.51 -14.49 -30.95
N PHE A 185 -3.29 -13.81 -32.07
CA PHE A 185 -2.18 -12.90 -32.26
C PHE A 185 -2.48 -11.55 -31.58
N THR A 186 -1.54 -11.00 -30.83
CA THR A 186 -1.67 -9.68 -30.18
C THR A 186 -0.43 -8.81 -30.35
N ILE A 187 -0.64 -7.50 -30.22
CA ILE A 187 0.42 -6.49 -30.13
C ILE A 187 0.33 -5.74 -28.80
N ASP A 188 1.42 -5.09 -28.41
CA ASP A 188 1.45 -4.17 -27.28
C ASP A 188 0.98 -2.76 -27.70
N PRO A 189 -0.17 -2.26 -27.19
CA PRO A 189 -0.68 -0.95 -27.56
C PRO A 189 -0.06 0.21 -26.78
N ARG A 190 0.88 -0.01 -25.83
CA ARG A 190 1.42 1.04 -24.94
C ARG A 190 1.92 2.30 -25.65
N ASP A 191 2.51 2.18 -26.84
CA ASP A 191 2.99 3.36 -27.57
C ASP A 191 1.84 4.27 -28.07
N SER A 192 0.56 3.84 -27.99
CA SER A 192 -0.59 4.71 -28.25
C SER A 192 -0.64 5.89 -27.28
N PHE A 193 -0.13 5.74 -26.05
CA PHE A 193 -0.07 6.81 -25.06
C PHE A 193 0.84 7.96 -25.52
N MET A 194 1.94 7.65 -26.23
CA MET A 194 2.79 8.67 -26.87
C MET A 194 2.08 9.37 -28.04
N GLY A 195 1.05 8.76 -28.63
CA GLY A 195 0.19 9.39 -29.64
C GLY A 195 -0.97 10.22 -29.07
N GLY A 196 -1.17 10.21 -27.74
CA GLY A 196 -2.24 10.94 -27.05
C GLY A 196 -3.63 10.28 -27.15
N ARG A 197 -4.65 10.96 -26.60
CA ARG A 197 -6.01 10.41 -26.42
C ARG A 197 -6.68 9.95 -27.72
N SER A 198 -6.49 10.70 -28.80
CA SER A 198 -7.07 10.34 -30.10
C SER A 198 -6.47 9.04 -30.65
N CYS A 199 -5.16 8.85 -30.47
CA CYS A 199 -4.49 7.61 -30.86
C CYS A 199 -5.02 6.42 -30.05
N GLU A 200 -5.06 6.52 -28.72
CA GLU A 200 -5.58 5.46 -27.85
C GLU A 200 -7.03 5.08 -28.17
N ALA A 201 -7.91 6.08 -28.33
CA ALA A 201 -9.32 5.85 -28.66
C ALA A 201 -9.46 5.16 -30.02
N ILE A 202 -8.72 5.60 -31.04
CA ILE A 202 -8.79 5.02 -32.39
C ILE A 202 -8.22 3.59 -32.40
N VAL A 203 -7.12 3.33 -31.70
CA VAL A 203 -6.53 1.99 -31.57
C VAL A 203 -7.52 1.03 -30.90
N ALA A 204 -8.12 1.43 -29.78
CA ALA A 204 -9.13 0.64 -29.08
C ALA A 204 -10.39 0.42 -29.92
N LEU A 205 -10.86 1.46 -30.61
CA LEU A 205 -12.04 1.40 -31.48
C LEU A 205 -11.84 0.43 -32.66
N ASN A 206 -10.64 0.36 -33.23
CA ASN A 206 -10.31 -0.59 -34.30
C ASN A 206 -10.35 -2.05 -33.82
N SER A 207 -9.91 -2.32 -32.58
CA SER A 207 -10.09 -3.64 -31.95
C SER A 207 -11.57 -4.02 -31.80
N ILE A 208 -12.40 -3.10 -31.29
CA ILE A 208 -13.85 -3.34 -31.04
C ILE A 208 -14.63 -3.54 -32.34
N ALA A 209 -14.15 -2.95 -33.45
CA ALA A 209 -14.84 -3.02 -34.73
C ALA A 209 -14.65 -4.35 -35.48
N ALA A 210 -13.56 -5.08 -35.24
CA ALA A 210 -13.26 -6.34 -35.94
C ALA A 210 -14.40 -7.39 -35.88
N PRO A 211 -15.05 -7.63 -34.72
CA PRO A 211 -16.21 -8.50 -34.62
C PRO A 211 -17.36 -8.18 -35.58
N PHE A 212 -17.60 -6.90 -35.86
CA PHE A 212 -18.71 -6.49 -36.72
C PHE A 212 -18.47 -6.82 -38.18
N LEU A 213 -17.21 -6.94 -38.62
CA LEU A 213 -16.89 -7.49 -39.95
C LEU A 213 -17.32 -8.96 -40.05
N PHE A 214 -17.04 -9.77 -39.02
CA PHE A 214 -17.42 -11.18 -38.97
C PHE A 214 -18.94 -11.35 -38.95
N VAL A 215 -19.65 -10.49 -38.21
CA VAL A 215 -21.11 -10.46 -38.21
C VAL A 215 -21.66 -10.13 -39.60
N MET A 216 -21.13 -9.12 -40.29
CA MET A 216 -21.56 -8.76 -41.65
C MET A 216 -21.30 -9.87 -42.66
N LEU A 217 -20.10 -10.46 -42.65
CA LEU A 217 -19.75 -11.55 -43.54
C LEU A 217 -20.59 -12.80 -43.24
N GLY A 218 -20.82 -13.11 -41.95
CA GLY A 218 -21.68 -14.21 -41.53
C GLY A 218 -23.11 -14.04 -42.02
N TRP A 219 -23.66 -12.82 -41.97
CA TRP A 219 -24.97 -12.51 -42.51
C TRP A 219 -25.01 -12.60 -44.06
N GLY A 220 -24.04 -11.99 -44.75
CA GLY A 220 -24.01 -11.99 -46.21
C GLY A 220 -23.73 -13.37 -46.84
N MET A 221 -23.05 -14.25 -46.11
CA MET A 221 -22.74 -15.62 -46.54
C MET A 221 -23.71 -16.67 -45.97
N ASP A 222 -24.70 -16.25 -45.18
CA ASP A 222 -25.61 -17.14 -44.45
C ASP A 222 -24.87 -18.21 -43.61
N SER A 223 -23.78 -17.81 -42.96
CA SER A 223 -22.88 -18.67 -42.20
C SER A 223 -23.05 -18.48 -40.70
N THR A 224 -23.78 -19.41 -40.06
CA THR A 224 -24.00 -19.42 -38.60
C THR A 224 -22.71 -19.37 -37.78
N PRO A 225 -21.68 -20.21 -38.05
CA PRO A 225 -20.45 -20.17 -37.24
C PRO A 225 -19.73 -18.83 -37.32
N LEU A 226 -19.72 -18.21 -38.51
CA LEU A 226 -19.07 -16.92 -38.74
C LEU A 226 -19.83 -15.79 -38.03
N PHE A 227 -21.16 -15.77 -38.16
CA PHE A 227 -22.02 -14.81 -37.47
C PHE A 227 -21.89 -14.92 -35.94
N LEU A 228 -21.95 -16.14 -35.40
CA LEU A 228 -21.88 -16.37 -33.95
C LEU A 228 -20.49 -16.08 -33.38
N SER A 229 -19.42 -16.37 -34.12
CA SER A 229 -18.05 -16.02 -33.72
C SER A 229 -17.86 -14.50 -33.60
N GLY A 230 -18.43 -13.73 -34.53
CA GLY A 230 -18.47 -12.27 -34.45
C GLY A 230 -19.20 -11.80 -33.19
N TRP A 231 -20.35 -12.39 -32.85
CA TRP A 231 -21.07 -12.06 -31.63
C TRP A 231 -20.31 -12.37 -30.35
N VAL A 232 -19.75 -13.57 -30.23
CA VAL A 232 -18.98 -13.97 -29.04
C VAL A 232 -17.75 -13.10 -28.88
N THR A 233 -17.03 -12.82 -29.97
CA THR A 233 -15.85 -11.94 -29.93
C THR A 233 -16.26 -10.50 -29.60
N ALA A 234 -17.41 -10.03 -30.09
CA ALA A 234 -17.95 -8.72 -29.71
C ALA A 234 -18.21 -8.66 -28.20
N LEU A 235 -18.85 -9.67 -27.60
CA LEU A 235 -19.08 -9.70 -26.14
C LEU A 235 -17.79 -9.66 -25.33
N ILE A 236 -16.74 -10.36 -25.78
CA ILE A 236 -15.43 -10.39 -25.13
C ILE A 236 -14.74 -9.02 -25.22
N LEU A 237 -14.61 -8.46 -26.43
CA LEU A 237 -13.90 -7.19 -26.65
C LEU A 237 -14.68 -5.97 -26.15
N SER A 238 -16.01 -6.08 -26.06
CA SER A 238 -16.92 -5.06 -25.55
C SER A 238 -17.18 -5.13 -24.04
N ALA A 239 -16.61 -6.11 -23.33
CA ALA A 239 -16.81 -6.24 -21.89
C ALA A 239 -16.37 -4.96 -21.16
N PRO A 240 -17.15 -4.38 -20.23
CA PRO A 240 -16.77 -3.14 -19.54
C PRO A 240 -15.62 -3.29 -18.54
N PHE A 241 -15.25 -4.52 -18.19
CA PHE A 241 -14.32 -4.85 -17.10
C PHE A 241 -13.00 -5.43 -17.62
N GLY A 242 -11.96 -5.39 -16.78
CA GLY A 242 -10.79 -6.26 -16.91
C GLY A 242 -9.76 -5.87 -17.97
N GLY A 243 -9.65 -4.59 -18.38
CA GLY A 243 -8.66 -4.17 -19.38
C GLY A 243 -9.01 -4.60 -20.82
N SER A 244 -10.29 -4.73 -21.13
CA SER A 244 -10.76 -4.96 -22.50
C SER A 244 -10.54 -3.72 -23.40
N PRO A 245 -10.57 -3.88 -24.74
CA PRO A 245 -10.56 -2.73 -25.65
C PRO A 245 -11.69 -1.73 -25.41
N ALA A 246 -12.91 -2.17 -25.10
CA ALA A 246 -14.01 -1.26 -24.78
C ALA A 246 -13.78 -0.48 -23.48
N HIS A 247 -13.18 -1.12 -22.48
CA HIS A 247 -12.74 -0.42 -21.28
C HIS A 247 -11.72 0.68 -21.64
N HIS A 248 -10.70 0.38 -22.46
CA HIS A 248 -9.73 1.38 -22.93
C HIS A 248 -10.35 2.49 -23.76
N PHE A 249 -11.30 2.18 -24.64
CA PHE A 249 -12.02 3.16 -25.44
C PHE A 249 -12.82 4.14 -24.58
N LEU A 250 -13.61 3.62 -23.63
CA LEU A 250 -14.35 4.44 -22.68
C LEU A 250 -13.42 5.29 -21.81
N HIS A 251 -12.32 4.69 -21.36
CA HIS A 251 -11.31 5.38 -20.58
C HIS A 251 -10.67 6.53 -21.39
N ALA A 252 -10.25 6.30 -22.64
CA ALA A 252 -9.66 7.31 -23.50
C ALA A 252 -10.59 8.49 -23.80
N LEU A 253 -11.90 8.23 -23.96
CA LEU A 253 -12.90 9.25 -24.27
C LEU A 253 -13.30 10.10 -23.05
N PHE A 254 -13.54 9.46 -21.91
CA PHE A 254 -14.22 10.09 -20.79
C PHE A 254 -13.32 10.43 -19.60
N ARG A 255 -12.08 9.93 -19.56
CA ARG A 255 -11.16 10.24 -18.45
C ARG A 255 -10.78 11.72 -18.42
N LYS A 256 -10.72 12.29 -17.22
CA LYS A 256 -10.17 13.63 -17.03
C LYS A 256 -8.64 13.63 -17.00
N SER A 257 -8.00 12.62 -16.41
CA SER A 257 -6.54 12.50 -16.32
C SER A 257 -6.01 11.19 -16.90
N HIS A 258 -4.77 11.20 -17.38
CA HIS A 258 -4.05 9.97 -17.71
C HIS A 258 -3.58 9.30 -16.42
N VAL A 259 -4.14 8.14 -16.09
CA VAL A 259 -3.57 7.27 -15.06
C VAL A 259 -2.77 6.20 -15.79
N VAL A 260 -1.54 6.53 -16.20
CA VAL A 260 -0.56 5.49 -16.53
C VAL A 260 0.00 5.04 -15.19
N PRO A 261 -0.23 3.79 -14.74
CA PRO A 261 0.38 3.33 -13.50
C PRO A 261 1.88 3.54 -13.60
N ARG A 262 2.50 4.06 -12.52
CA ARG A 262 3.94 4.32 -12.48
C ARG A 262 4.76 3.13 -12.96
N ASN A 263 4.25 1.90 -12.84
CA ASN A 263 4.76 0.68 -13.48
C ASN A 263 3.76 0.17 -14.54
N ALA A 264 4.05 0.45 -15.81
CA ALA A 264 3.19 0.12 -16.96
C ALA A 264 3.24 -1.38 -17.33
N ASP A 265 4.07 -2.17 -16.67
CA ASP A 265 4.49 -3.51 -17.13
C ASP A 265 3.49 -4.60 -16.76
N ARG A 266 2.63 -4.33 -15.78
CA ARG A 266 1.63 -5.29 -15.27
C ARG A 266 0.22 -5.09 -15.81
N PHE A 267 0.00 -4.10 -16.66
CA PHE A 267 -1.35 -3.65 -16.99
C PHE A 267 -2.13 -4.67 -17.84
N MET A 268 -1.47 -5.52 -18.63
CA MET A 268 -2.16 -6.37 -19.63
C MET A 268 -1.91 -7.89 -19.52
N GLN A 269 -1.21 -8.37 -18.49
CA GLN A 269 -0.88 -9.80 -18.32
C GLN A 269 -1.98 -10.64 -17.62
N ASN A 270 -3.10 -10.04 -17.19
CA ASN A 270 -4.10 -10.80 -16.45
C ASN A 270 -4.88 -11.74 -17.38
N LYS A 271 -4.99 -13.00 -16.98
CA LYS A 271 -5.81 -14.03 -17.65
C LYS A 271 -7.29 -13.64 -17.57
N MET A 272 -8.10 -14.02 -18.56
CA MET A 272 -9.56 -13.76 -18.61
C MET A 272 -10.29 -14.08 -17.29
N LEU A 273 -9.95 -15.20 -16.63
CA LEU A 273 -10.53 -15.58 -15.34
C LEU A 273 -10.07 -14.68 -14.17
N THR A 274 -8.79 -14.31 -14.12
CA THR A 274 -8.30 -13.36 -13.11
C THR A 274 -8.87 -11.95 -13.29
N GLN A 275 -9.19 -11.54 -14.52
CA GLN A 275 -9.84 -10.24 -14.80
C GLN A 275 -11.27 -10.15 -14.25
N ILE A 276 -11.98 -11.28 -14.21
CA ILE A 276 -13.34 -11.37 -13.64
C ILE A 276 -13.32 -11.24 -12.11
N PHE A 277 -12.21 -11.57 -11.41
CA PHE A 277 -12.17 -11.59 -9.94
C PHE A 277 -11.22 -10.55 -9.30
N ASN A 278 -10.52 -9.73 -10.09
CA ASN A 278 -9.54 -8.76 -9.57
C ASN A 278 -10.12 -7.33 -9.63
N TRP A 279 -10.85 -6.95 -8.58
CA TRP A 279 -11.66 -5.72 -8.53
C TRP A 279 -11.07 -4.66 -7.58
N LYS A 280 -9.95 -4.05 -8.00
CA LYS A 280 -9.26 -3.00 -7.23
C LYS A 280 -9.36 -1.58 -7.81
N GLU A 281 -10.27 -1.32 -8.75
CA GLU A 281 -10.40 0.01 -9.34
C GLU A 281 -11.31 0.92 -8.52
N THR A 282 -10.75 2.03 -8.05
CA THR A 282 -11.49 3.13 -7.43
C THR A 282 -12.09 4.00 -8.54
N LEU A 283 -13.38 3.83 -8.84
CA LEU A 283 -14.16 4.67 -9.76
C LEU A 283 -14.40 6.07 -9.15
N ALA A 284 -13.37 6.90 -9.10
CA ALA A 284 -13.42 8.20 -8.42
C ALA A 284 -14.02 9.34 -9.28
N GLU A 285 -14.08 9.18 -10.61
CA GLU A 285 -14.56 10.21 -11.54
C GLU A 285 -16.05 10.05 -11.89
N GLU A 286 -16.88 11.04 -11.56
CA GLU A 286 -18.35 10.99 -11.76
C GLU A 286 -18.78 10.78 -13.22
N LYS A 287 -18.19 11.51 -14.18
CA LYS A 287 -18.53 11.36 -15.61
C LYS A 287 -18.15 9.98 -16.16
N TYR A 288 -16.98 9.49 -15.75
CA TYR A 288 -16.52 8.15 -16.12
C TYR A 288 -17.39 7.08 -15.46
N PHE A 289 -17.75 7.22 -14.18
CA PHE A 289 -18.65 6.32 -13.48
C PHE A 289 -20.01 6.22 -14.16
N ILE A 290 -20.61 7.36 -14.55
CA ILE A 290 -21.89 7.39 -15.25
C ILE A 290 -21.75 6.72 -16.63
N ALA A 291 -20.73 7.08 -17.41
CA ALA A 291 -20.50 6.48 -18.74
C ALA A 291 -20.25 4.96 -18.65
N HIS A 292 -19.40 4.54 -17.71
CA HIS A 292 -19.06 3.14 -17.45
C HIS A 292 -20.27 2.35 -16.97
N SER A 293 -21.03 2.86 -15.99
CA SER A 293 -22.23 2.18 -15.48
C SER A 293 -23.31 2.08 -16.54
N THR A 294 -23.51 3.15 -17.31
CA THR A 294 -24.45 3.18 -18.44
C THR A 294 -24.06 2.14 -19.48
N TYR A 295 -22.78 2.12 -19.88
CA TYR A 295 -22.26 1.14 -20.82
C TYR A 295 -22.36 -0.29 -20.29
N ALA A 296 -22.07 -0.52 -19.00
CA ALA A 296 -22.19 -1.84 -18.37
C ALA A 296 -23.64 -2.32 -18.33
N ILE A 297 -24.61 -1.43 -18.08
CA ILE A 297 -26.04 -1.74 -18.16
C ILE A 297 -26.42 -2.11 -19.60
N PHE A 298 -25.97 -1.33 -20.60
CA PHE A 298 -26.23 -1.66 -22.00
C PHE A 298 -25.58 -2.99 -22.41
N TRP A 299 -24.37 -3.26 -21.96
CA TRP A 299 -23.66 -4.52 -22.19
C TRP A 299 -24.40 -5.70 -21.55
N LEU A 300 -24.79 -5.59 -20.27
CA LEU A 300 -25.59 -6.62 -19.57
C LEU A 300 -26.95 -6.83 -20.25
N GLY A 301 -27.60 -5.76 -20.69
CA GLY A 301 -28.82 -5.81 -21.48
C GLY A 301 -28.61 -6.52 -22.82
N GLY A 302 -27.47 -6.31 -23.47
CA GLY A 302 -27.06 -7.00 -24.69
C GLY A 302 -26.83 -8.50 -24.48
N VAL A 303 -26.07 -8.86 -23.44
CA VAL A 303 -25.84 -10.26 -23.03
C VAL A 303 -27.16 -10.95 -22.70
N PHE A 304 -28.03 -10.29 -21.93
CA PHE A 304 -29.33 -10.82 -21.57
C PHE A 304 -30.25 -10.97 -22.78
N ASN A 305 -30.33 -9.97 -23.66
CA ASN A 305 -31.13 -10.03 -24.88
C ASN A 305 -30.64 -11.18 -25.79
N PHE A 306 -29.34 -11.29 -26.01
CA PHE A 306 -28.74 -12.39 -26.76
C PHE A 306 -29.06 -13.76 -26.15
N GLY A 307 -28.79 -13.93 -24.85
CA GLY A 307 -29.11 -15.16 -24.13
C GLY A 307 -30.61 -15.48 -24.18
N SER A 308 -31.48 -14.48 -24.07
CA SER A 308 -32.93 -14.65 -24.14
C SER A 308 -33.42 -15.06 -25.53
N ARG A 309 -32.82 -14.54 -26.62
CA ARG A 309 -33.16 -14.92 -28.00
C ARG A 309 -32.69 -16.34 -28.30
N LEU A 310 -31.47 -16.67 -27.87
CA LEU A 310 -30.91 -18.02 -27.96
C LEU A 310 -31.84 -19.03 -27.25
N LEU A 311 -32.27 -18.71 -26.02
CA LEU A 311 -33.21 -19.56 -25.29
C LEU A 311 -34.56 -19.64 -26.01
N LYS A 312 -35.20 -18.51 -26.35
CA LYS A 312 -36.55 -18.47 -26.95
C LYS A 312 -36.68 -19.23 -28.26
N GLN A 313 -35.68 -19.16 -29.15
CA GLN A 313 -35.80 -19.81 -30.46
C GLN A 313 -35.68 -21.34 -30.39
N GLN A 314 -35.00 -21.91 -29.39
CA GLN A 314 -34.58 -23.32 -29.46
C GLN A 314 -34.57 -24.09 -28.11
N VAL A 315 -35.33 -23.68 -27.06
CA VAL A 315 -35.39 -24.40 -25.75
C VAL A 315 -35.53 -25.92 -25.89
N THR A 316 -36.34 -26.38 -26.85
CA THR A 316 -36.62 -27.81 -27.07
C THR A 316 -35.48 -28.56 -27.77
N GLU A 317 -34.70 -27.92 -28.63
CA GLU A 317 -33.51 -28.50 -29.28
C GLU A 317 -32.28 -28.42 -28.36
N LEU A 318 -32.19 -27.34 -27.57
CA LEU A 318 -31.13 -27.07 -26.59
C LEU A 318 -31.09 -28.09 -25.43
N LEU A 319 -32.09 -28.95 -25.26
CA LEU A 319 -32.06 -30.03 -24.26
C LEU A 319 -31.69 -31.40 -24.86
N SER A 320 -31.62 -31.50 -26.19
CA SER A 320 -31.44 -32.77 -26.91
C SER A 320 -30.00 -33.03 -27.39
N GLU A 321 -29.20 -31.97 -27.58
CA GLU A 321 -27.81 -32.04 -28.05
C GLU A 321 -26.81 -32.11 -26.87
N PRO A 322 -25.83 -33.02 -26.86
CA PRO A 322 -24.91 -33.19 -25.72
C PRO A 322 -24.04 -31.95 -25.38
N GLY A 323 -23.86 -31.00 -26.30
CA GLY A 323 -23.05 -29.79 -26.09
C GLY A 323 -23.79 -28.58 -25.49
N SER A 324 -25.11 -28.63 -25.43
CA SER A 324 -25.94 -27.46 -25.07
C SER A 324 -26.02 -27.20 -23.55
N LEU A 325 -25.90 -28.26 -22.74
CA LEU A 325 -25.86 -28.18 -21.27
C LEU A 325 -24.64 -27.40 -20.78
N LEU A 326 -23.50 -27.58 -21.42
CA LEU A 326 -22.28 -26.80 -21.14
C LEU A 326 -22.48 -25.32 -21.47
N MET A 327 -23.17 -25.02 -22.58
CA MET A 327 -23.47 -23.66 -23.00
C MET A 327 -24.40 -22.95 -22.00
N VAL A 328 -25.46 -23.62 -21.54
CA VAL A 328 -26.37 -23.11 -20.51
C VAL A 328 -25.62 -22.86 -19.19
N PHE A 329 -24.73 -23.78 -18.80
CA PHE A 329 -23.92 -23.62 -17.60
C PHE A 329 -22.94 -22.44 -17.69
N VAL A 330 -22.28 -22.25 -18.84
CA VAL A 330 -21.39 -21.11 -19.08
C VAL A 330 -22.17 -19.79 -19.04
N LEU A 331 -23.33 -19.73 -19.72
CA LEU A 331 -24.22 -18.56 -19.68
C LEU A 331 -24.71 -18.25 -18.26
N ALA A 332 -25.13 -19.26 -17.50
CA ALA A 332 -25.57 -19.10 -16.11
C ALA A 332 -24.44 -18.62 -15.20
N THR A 333 -23.22 -19.13 -15.39
CA THR A 333 -22.04 -18.75 -14.59
C THR A 333 -21.65 -17.29 -14.84
N VAL A 334 -21.68 -16.84 -16.09
CA VAL A 334 -21.42 -15.44 -16.48
C VAL A 334 -22.43 -14.47 -15.85
N VAL A 335 -23.65 -14.94 -15.55
CA VAL A 335 -24.72 -14.13 -14.95
C VAL A 335 -24.75 -14.21 -13.41
N VAL A 336 -24.47 -15.37 -12.81
CA VAL A 336 -24.61 -15.60 -11.35
C VAL A 336 -23.41 -15.12 -10.54
N SER A 337 -22.20 -15.23 -11.08
CA SER A 337 -20.95 -14.82 -10.39
C SER A 337 -20.98 -13.36 -9.89
N PRO A 338 -21.46 -12.38 -10.68
CA PRO A 338 -21.59 -10.99 -10.21
C PRO A 338 -22.56 -10.78 -9.03
N LEU A 339 -23.57 -11.64 -8.84
CA LEU A 339 -24.60 -11.47 -7.81
C LEU A 339 -24.18 -11.99 -6.43
N VAL A 340 -23.49 -13.14 -6.38
CA VAL A 340 -23.07 -13.80 -5.13
C VAL A 340 -22.10 -12.95 -4.30
N TYR A 341 -21.25 -12.19 -5.00
CA TYR A 341 -20.24 -11.35 -4.36
C TYR A 341 -20.83 -10.31 -3.40
N VAL A 342 -21.99 -9.75 -3.74
CA VAL A 342 -22.59 -8.65 -2.97
C VAL A 342 -23.05 -9.11 -1.57
N GLY A 343 -23.39 -10.40 -1.38
CA GLY A 343 -23.96 -10.91 -0.11
C GLY A 343 -22.96 -11.27 0.98
N TRP A 344 -21.78 -11.82 0.63
CA TRP A 344 -20.78 -12.34 1.59
C TRP A 344 -20.22 -11.27 2.56
N MET A 345 -20.19 -10.01 2.14
CA MET A 345 -19.60 -8.91 2.91
C MET A 345 -20.29 -8.58 4.24
N ALA A 346 -21.53 -9.02 4.50
CA ALA A 346 -22.33 -8.55 5.63
C ALA A 346 -22.15 -9.35 6.97
N ILE A 347 -21.81 -10.64 6.92
CA ILE A 347 -21.95 -11.57 8.08
C ILE A 347 -20.78 -11.51 9.09
N LYS A 348 -19.58 -11.18 8.63
CA LYS A 348 -18.32 -11.33 9.38
C LYS A 348 -18.20 -10.48 10.66
N ASN A 349 -19.05 -9.47 10.88
CA ASN A 349 -18.78 -8.41 11.85
C ASN A 349 -19.36 -8.59 13.28
N SER A 350 -20.13 -9.65 13.62
CA SER A 350 -20.92 -9.68 14.89
C SER A 350 -20.39 -10.48 16.09
N TRP A 351 -19.40 -11.38 15.96
CA TRP A 351 -19.10 -12.44 16.97
C TRP A 351 -18.10 -12.05 18.09
N ARG A 352 -17.54 -10.84 18.07
CA ARG A 352 -16.27 -10.47 18.74
C ARG A 352 -16.40 -9.87 20.17
N ILE A 353 -17.50 -10.04 20.93
CA ILE A 353 -17.86 -9.11 22.04
C ILE A 353 -17.96 -9.69 23.51
N LEU A 354 -17.84 -10.99 23.83
CA LEU A 354 -18.43 -11.57 25.10
C LEU A 354 -17.56 -12.20 26.26
N THR A 355 -16.21 -12.25 26.29
CA THR A 355 -15.42 -13.23 27.12
C THR A 355 -14.75 -12.90 28.52
N PRO A 356 -14.39 -11.68 29.01
CA PRO A 356 -13.32 -11.49 30.06
C PRO A 356 -13.56 -11.50 31.62
N ARG A 357 -14.58 -12.10 32.28
CA ARG A 357 -14.96 -11.75 33.71
C ARG A 357 -14.58 -12.66 34.93
N LEU A 358 -13.67 -13.68 34.91
CA LEU A 358 -13.71 -14.78 35.93
C LEU A 358 -12.42 -15.27 36.76
N SER A 359 -11.17 -14.71 36.73
CA SER A 359 -10.03 -15.17 37.65
C SER A 359 -8.69 -14.32 37.64
N PRO A 360 -7.83 -14.23 38.71
CA PRO A 360 -6.45 -13.61 38.69
C PRO A 360 -5.24 -14.59 38.63
N VAL A 361 -4.02 -14.13 38.28
CA VAL A 361 -2.88 -14.96 37.79
C VAL A 361 -1.57 -14.94 38.59
N GLU A 362 -1.14 -13.80 39.14
CA GLU A 362 0.23 -13.61 39.68
C GLU A 362 0.61 -14.54 40.85
N GLY A 363 -0.35 -14.82 41.74
CA GLY A 363 -0.12 -15.67 42.93
C GLY A 363 0.31 -17.10 42.60
N ARG A 364 0.01 -17.61 41.39
CA ARG A 364 0.40 -18.96 40.96
C ARG A 364 1.86 -19.04 40.51
N VAL A 365 2.41 -17.95 39.97
CA VAL A 365 3.77 -17.91 39.41
C VAL A 365 4.80 -17.82 40.53
N SER A 366 4.52 -17.03 41.58
CA SER A 366 5.42 -16.91 42.75
C SER A 366 5.40 -18.15 43.65
N ALA A 367 4.24 -18.80 43.84
CA ALA A 367 4.12 -19.98 44.71
C ALA A 367 4.66 -21.28 44.08
N GLY A 368 4.81 -21.33 42.74
CA GLY A 368 5.25 -22.52 42.00
C GLY A 368 6.78 -22.64 41.81
N ALA A 369 7.56 -21.66 42.25
CA ALA A 369 9.02 -21.65 42.06
C ALA A 369 9.71 -22.54 43.11
N LYS A 370 10.15 -23.75 42.72
CA LYS A 370 11.12 -24.53 43.50
C LYS A 370 12.53 -24.06 43.11
N GLU A 371 13.26 -23.48 44.06
CA GLU A 371 14.63 -22.98 43.87
C GLU A 371 15.58 -24.13 43.51
N SER A 372 16.06 -24.17 42.26
CA SER A 372 17.05 -25.17 41.81
C SER A 372 18.40 -24.58 41.40
N TRP A 373 18.48 -23.26 41.12
CA TRP A 373 19.71 -22.58 40.70
C TRP A 373 19.58 -21.05 40.87
N LYS A 374 20.64 -20.39 41.35
CA LYS A 374 20.76 -18.92 41.49
C LYS A 374 22.15 -18.49 41.01
N PRO A 375 22.30 -17.41 40.21
CA PRO A 375 23.61 -16.90 39.81
C PRO A 375 24.41 -16.35 41.00
N GLU A 376 25.73 -16.37 40.90
CA GLU A 376 26.64 -15.73 41.87
C GLU A 376 26.43 -14.21 41.90
N ILE A 377 26.61 -13.60 43.07
CA ILE A 377 26.35 -12.17 43.29
C ILE A 377 27.23 -11.31 42.38
N GLU A 378 28.50 -11.68 42.21
CA GLU A 378 29.45 -10.97 41.36
C GLU A 378 28.99 -10.94 39.89
N SER A 379 28.50 -12.06 39.34
CA SER A 379 27.95 -12.13 37.98
C SER A 379 26.66 -11.31 37.84
N LEU A 380 25.86 -11.26 38.91
CA LEU A 380 24.65 -10.45 38.93
C LEU A 380 24.98 -8.95 38.95
N VAL A 381 26.01 -8.54 39.69
CA VAL A 381 26.51 -7.15 39.71
C VAL A 381 26.99 -6.72 38.32
N GLU A 382 27.80 -7.54 37.63
CA GLU A 382 28.24 -7.26 36.25
C GLU A 382 27.05 -7.12 35.29
N PHE A 383 26.04 -7.98 35.43
CA PHE A 383 24.82 -7.87 34.63
C PHE A 383 24.06 -6.58 34.93
N LEU A 384 23.83 -6.23 36.20
CA LEU A 384 23.11 -5.01 36.58
C LEU A 384 23.83 -3.75 36.07
N GLU A 385 25.17 -3.71 36.17
CA GLU A 385 26.02 -2.62 35.65
C GLU A 385 25.82 -2.39 34.14
N SER A 386 25.56 -3.46 33.38
CA SER A 386 25.32 -3.38 31.94
C SER A 386 23.92 -2.89 31.53
N THR A 387 23.00 -2.73 32.49
CA THR A 387 21.59 -2.39 32.21
C THR A 387 21.28 -0.91 32.47
N LEU A 388 20.40 -0.34 31.66
CA LEU A 388 20.06 1.10 31.63
C LEU A 388 19.60 1.67 32.98
N LEU A 389 19.02 0.84 33.85
CA LEU A 389 18.49 1.28 35.13
C LEU A 389 19.59 1.50 36.17
N PHE A 390 20.71 0.80 36.09
CA PHE A 390 21.71 0.80 37.16
C PHE A 390 23.11 1.28 36.72
N THR A 391 23.25 1.82 35.50
CA THR A 391 24.54 2.30 34.95
C THR A 391 25.23 3.39 35.79
N GLU A 392 24.48 4.13 36.60
CA GLU A 392 24.99 5.21 37.44
C GLU A 392 25.21 4.81 38.91
N LEU A 393 24.90 3.57 39.28
CA LEU A 393 25.06 3.10 40.67
C LEU A 393 26.47 2.62 40.95
N SER A 394 26.92 2.82 42.19
CA SER A 394 28.19 2.28 42.67
C SER A 394 28.13 0.75 42.80
N LYS A 395 29.29 0.10 42.76
CA LYS A 395 29.38 -1.36 42.89
C LYS A 395 28.81 -1.89 44.22
N ASP A 396 28.91 -1.11 45.30
CA ASP A 396 28.36 -1.48 46.61
C ASP A 396 26.82 -1.43 46.62
N GLU A 397 26.22 -0.44 45.94
CA GLU A 397 24.76 -0.34 45.77
C GLU A 397 24.22 -1.48 44.90
N LEU A 398 24.91 -1.77 43.80
CA LEU A 398 24.59 -2.91 42.93
C LEU A 398 24.62 -4.24 43.68
N LYS A 399 25.58 -4.42 44.58
CA LYS A 399 25.68 -5.61 45.43
C LYS A 399 24.47 -5.74 46.37
N ASN A 400 24.07 -4.66 47.03
CA ASN A 400 22.89 -4.66 47.90
C ASN A 400 21.59 -4.99 47.13
N ILE A 401 21.47 -4.52 45.88
CA ILE A 401 20.34 -4.83 45.00
C ILE A 401 20.36 -6.31 44.59
N ALA A 402 21.53 -6.83 44.19
CA ALA A 402 21.72 -8.22 43.82
C ALA A 402 21.34 -9.19 44.95
N GLU A 403 21.67 -8.84 46.21
CA GLU A 403 21.32 -9.65 47.39
C GLU A 403 19.82 -9.70 47.68
N ALA A 404 19.09 -8.59 47.42
CA ALA A 404 17.66 -8.49 47.67
C ALA A 404 16.78 -9.15 46.58
N MET A 405 17.32 -9.39 45.38
CA MET A 405 16.57 -9.97 44.27
C MET A 405 16.29 -11.47 44.46
N LYS A 406 15.03 -11.86 44.23
CA LYS A 406 14.58 -13.26 44.17
C LYS A 406 14.64 -13.78 42.75
N PHE A 407 15.11 -15.02 42.58
CA PHE A 407 15.17 -15.65 41.26
C PHE A 407 13.91 -16.48 40.99
N ILE A 408 13.25 -16.24 39.86
CA ILE A 408 11.99 -16.88 39.47
C ILE A 408 12.12 -17.47 38.06
N PRO A 409 12.26 -18.81 37.93
CA PRO A 409 12.27 -19.46 36.63
C PRO A 409 10.84 -19.62 36.09
N VAL A 410 10.64 -19.22 34.83
CA VAL A 410 9.35 -19.28 34.13
C VAL A 410 9.49 -20.08 32.84
N LYS A 411 8.61 -21.06 32.66
CA LYS A 411 8.54 -21.86 31.42
C LYS A 411 7.91 -21.03 30.29
N PRO A 412 8.20 -21.32 29.00
CA PRO A 412 7.51 -20.71 27.87
C PRO A 412 5.97 -20.76 27.99
N ASP A 413 5.31 -19.79 27.36
CA ASP A 413 3.85 -19.63 27.30
C ASP A 413 3.14 -19.52 28.66
N LYS A 414 3.85 -19.10 29.71
CA LYS A 414 3.26 -18.78 31.01
C LYS A 414 2.96 -17.30 31.13
N LEU A 415 1.71 -17.02 31.51
CA LEU A 415 1.27 -15.69 31.87
C LEU A 415 1.85 -15.35 33.25
N ILE A 416 2.68 -14.32 33.30
CA ILE A 416 3.43 -13.86 34.48
C ILE A 416 2.61 -12.82 35.25
N VAL A 417 2.00 -11.89 34.50
CA VAL A 417 1.16 -10.80 34.99
C VAL A 417 -0.11 -10.75 34.12
N ARG A 418 -1.26 -10.44 34.71
CA ARG A 418 -2.50 -10.19 33.97
C ARG A 418 -2.92 -8.73 34.13
N GLU A 419 -3.36 -8.11 33.06
CA GLU A 419 -3.96 -6.78 33.09
C GLU A 419 -5.10 -6.73 34.12
N ARG A 420 -5.16 -5.64 34.90
CA ARG A 420 -6.14 -5.35 35.95
C ARG A 420 -6.01 -6.17 37.24
N ASP A 421 -5.09 -7.13 37.30
CA ASP A 421 -4.74 -7.77 38.57
C ASP A 421 -4.03 -6.78 39.50
N THR A 422 -4.10 -7.02 40.81
CA THR A 422 -3.26 -6.35 41.80
C THR A 422 -1.93 -7.10 41.95
N GLY A 423 -0.81 -6.39 42.01
CA GLY A 423 0.51 -7.01 42.08
C GLY A 423 1.54 -6.17 42.84
N ASP A 424 2.38 -6.83 43.64
CA ASP A 424 3.33 -6.21 44.60
C ASP A 424 4.81 -6.50 44.27
N LEU A 425 5.09 -7.01 43.07
CA LEU A 425 6.42 -7.38 42.60
C LEU A 425 6.86 -6.52 41.41
N PHE A 426 8.14 -6.13 41.46
CA PHE A 426 8.94 -5.60 40.35
C PHE A 426 9.70 -6.76 39.73
N PHE A 427 9.76 -6.82 38.40
CA PHE A 427 10.50 -7.86 37.69
C PHE A 427 11.55 -7.25 36.75
N MET A 428 12.69 -7.93 36.67
CA MET A 428 13.72 -7.73 35.66
C MET A 428 13.99 -9.05 34.95
N ILE A 429 14.22 -9.00 33.65
CA ILE A 429 14.52 -10.17 32.84
C ILE A 429 16.03 -10.39 32.88
N TYR A 430 16.49 -11.46 33.55
CA TYR A 430 17.89 -11.85 33.53
C TYR A 430 18.24 -12.49 32.19
N ARG A 431 17.42 -13.47 31.76
CA ARG A 431 17.52 -14.14 30.46
C ARG A 431 16.13 -14.55 29.96
N GLY A 432 15.97 -14.62 28.64
CA GLY A 432 14.72 -14.98 27.97
C GLY A 432 13.98 -13.78 27.40
N GLU A 433 12.78 -14.05 26.89
CA GLU A 433 11.93 -13.07 26.21
C GLU A 433 10.50 -13.19 26.73
N VAL A 434 9.88 -12.06 27.00
CA VAL A 434 8.46 -11.96 27.35
C VAL A 434 7.78 -11.01 26.38
N GLU A 435 6.49 -11.18 26.18
CA GLU A 435 5.65 -10.25 25.45
C GLU A 435 4.63 -9.60 26.39
N VAL A 436 4.41 -8.32 26.17
CA VAL A 436 3.40 -7.52 26.86
C VAL A 436 2.18 -7.50 25.96
N LEU A 437 1.05 -7.92 26.51
CA LEU A 437 -0.22 -8.09 25.82
C LEU A 437 -1.21 -7.05 26.34
N LYS A 438 -1.96 -6.43 25.42
CA LYS A 438 -3.07 -5.54 25.74
C LYS A 438 -4.30 -5.98 24.96
N GLU A 439 -5.44 -6.01 25.64
CA GLU A 439 -6.71 -6.34 25.00
C GLU A 439 -7.21 -5.15 24.16
N ASP A 440 -7.60 -5.40 22.90
CA ASP A 440 -8.24 -4.39 22.04
C ASP A 440 -9.75 -4.25 22.33
N GLU A 441 -10.43 -3.29 21.69
CA GLU A 441 -11.88 -3.04 21.90
C GLU A 441 -12.79 -4.23 21.57
N ALA A 442 -12.22 -5.26 20.95
CA ALA A 442 -12.92 -6.45 20.55
C ALA A 442 -12.38 -7.70 21.28
N GLY A 443 -11.63 -7.51 22.37
CA GLY A 443 -11.18 -8.56 23.27
C GLY A 443 -10.02 -9.41 22.75
N ASP A 444 -9.42 -9.07 21.61
CA ASP A 444 -8.24 -9.77 21.11
C ASP A 444 -7.00 -9.25 21.85
N SER A 445 -6.20 -10.18 22.41
CA SER A 445 -4.91 -9.84 23.02
C SER A 445 -3.90 -9.53 21.93
N VAL A 446 -3.51 -8.26 21.81
CA VAL A 446 -2.46 -7.81 20.89
C VAL A 446 -1.15 -7.69 21.66
N SER A 447 -0.09 -8.27 21.12
CA SER A 447 1.27 -8.02 21.61
C SER A 447 1.62 -6.55 21.37
N VAL A 448 1.69 -5.75 22.43
CA VAL A 448 2.03 -4.33 22.38
C VAL A 448 3.51 -4.06 22.59
N ALA A 449 4.24 -5.00 23.18
CA ALA A 449 5.70 -4.92 23.29
C ALA A 449 6.32 -6.31 23.46
N LYS A 450 7.59 -6.44 23.10
CA LYS A 450 8.45 -7.57 23.52
C LYS A 450 9.55 -7.02 24.39
N LEU A 451 9.84 -7.72 25.48
CA LEU A 451 10.89 -7.38 26.43
C LEU A 451 11.89 -8.54 26.50
N SER A 452 13.15 -8.22 26.66
CA SER A 452 14.29 -9.14 26.58
C SER A 452 15.25 -8.93 27.75
N GLY A 453 16.34 -9.69 27.80
CA GLY A 453 17.35 -9.60 28.87
C GLY A 453 17.80 -8.15 29.14
N GLY A 454 17.72 -7.73 30.40
CA GLY A 454 18.02 -6.37 30.87
C GLY A 454 16.81 -5.45 30.96
N ASP A 455 15.66 -5.83 30.41
CA ASP A 455 14.42 -5.05 30.51
C ASP A 455 13.69 -5.30 31.84
N VAL A 456 12.89 -4.31 32.25
CA VAL A 456 12.12 -4.31 33.50
C VAL A 456 10.63 -4.22 33.22
N PHE A 457 9.81 -4.80 34.10
CA PHE A 457 8.35 -4.65 34.07
C PHE A 457 7.73 -4.75 35.46
N GLY A 458 6.55 -4.16 35.62
CA GLY A 458 5.80 -4.17 36.87
C GLY A 458 6.11 -3.00 37.82
N GLU A 459 7.01 -2.11 37.41
CA GLU A 459 7.40 -0.87 38.08
C GLU A 459 6.24 0.13 38.17
N ILE A 460 5.39 0.22 37.14
CA ILE A 460 4.28 1.19 37.08
C ILE A 460 3.30 0.96 38.23
N ALA A 461 2.92 -0.30 38.47
CA ALA A 461 1.99 -0.65 39.54
C ALA A 461 2.55 -0.31 40.94
N LEU A 462 3.86 -0.46 41.13
CA LEU A 462 4.51 -0.16 42.42
C LEU A 462 4.68 1.34 42.66
N LEU A 463 5.21 2.06 41.66
CA LEU A 463 5.47 3.50 41.72
C LEU A 463 4.15 4.30 41.84
N GLN A 464 3.13 3.91 41.07
CA GLN A 464 1.84 4.64 41.00
C GLN A 464 0.75 4.07 41.92
N ARG A 465 0.97 2.90 42.53
CA ARG A 465 0.00 2.22 43.40
C ARG A 465 -1.34 1.93 42.69
N ILE A 466 -1.29 1.49 41.43
CA ILE A 466 -2.44 1.14 40.58
C ILE A 466 -2.44 -0.35 40.19
N PRO A 467 -3.59 -0.93 39.77
CA PRO A 467 -3.61 -2.28 39.19
C PRO A 467 -2.72 -2.40 37.95
N ARG A 468 -2.36 -3.63 37.58
CA ARG A 468 -1.51 -3.92 36.42
C ARG A 468 -2.12 -3.36 35.14
N THR A 469 -1.31 -2.64 34.38
CA THR A 469 -1.76 -1.91 33.19
C THR A 469 -1.70 -2.73 31.90
N SER A 470 -1.07 -3.91 31.93
CA SER A 470 -0.96 -4.83 30.80
C SER A 470 -0.70 -6.25 31.29
N SER A 471 -1.02 -7.24 30.46
CA SER A 471 -0.67 -8.65 30.68
C SER A 471 0.76 -8.91 30.20
N VAL A 472 1.48 -9.87 30.79
CA VAL A 472 2.84 -10.25 30.37
C VAL A 472 2.93 -11.76 30.28
N ARG A 473 3.31 -12.30 29.12
CA ARG A 473 3.47 -13.74 28.85
C ARG A 473 4.91 -14.04 28.45
N SER A 474 5.48 -15.12 28.97
CA SER A 474 6.80 -15.59 28.53
C SER A 474 6.73 -16.17 27.12
N VAL A 475 7.60 -15.72 26.22
CA VAL A 475 7.76 -16.28 24.87
C VAL A 475 8.74 -17.44 24.91
N THR A 476 9.84 -17.29 25.65
CA THR A 476 10.85 -18.33 25.84
C THR A 476 10.93 -18.74 27.31
N LYS A 477 11.86 -19.64 27.65
CA LYS A 477 12.16 -19.91 29.06
C LYS A 477 12.80 -18.64 29.63
N CYS A 478 12.18 -18.07 30.65
CA CYS A 478 12.66 -16.84 31.26
C CYS A 478 13.19 -17.10 32.66
N ASP A 479 14.31 -16.47 32.95
CA ASP A 479 14.87 -16.38 34.27
C ASP A 479 14.66 -14.93 34.74
N LEU A 480 13.78 -14.75 35.72
CA LEU A 480 13.36 -13.44 36.21
C LEU A 480 14.01 -13.13 37.56
N LEU A 481 14.34 -11.87 37.76
CA LEU A 481 14.73 -11.30 39.04
C LEU A 481 13.54 -10.50 39.57
N ALA A 482 13.12 -10.77 40.79
CA ALA A 482 11.98 -10.09 41.40
C ALA A 482 12.38 -9.37 42.69
N LEU A 483 11.93 -8.11 42.81
CA LEU A 483 11.99 -7.34 44.05
C LEU A 483 10.58 -7.17 44.58
N ASN A 484 10.41 -7.32 45.90
CA ASN A 484 9.18 -6.89 46.53
C ASN A 484 9.17 -5.37 46.66
N LYS A 485 7.98 -4.80 46.84
CA LYS A 485 7.79 -3.36 46.98
C LYS A 485 8.69 -2.68 48.02
N LYS A 486 8.89 -3.30 49.19
CA LYS A 486 9.68 -2.69 50.28
C LYS A 486 11.16 -2.55 49.89
N ASP A 487 11.71 -3.57 49.24
CA ASP A 487 13.11 -3.56 48.78
C ASP A 487 13.29 -2.66 47.56
N PHE A 488 12.32 -2.63 46.65
CA PHE A 488 12.28 -1.71 45.53
C PHE A 488 12.32 -0.24 45.98
N ASP A 489 11.51 0.11 46.99
CA ASP A 489 11.47 1.46 47.54
C ASP A 489 12.84 1.82 48.17
N ARG A 490 13.36 0.97 49.08
CA ARG A 490 14.61 1.24 49.81
C ARG A 490 15.86 1.34 48.92
N LEU A 491 15.97 0.47 47.90
CA LEU A 491 17.23 0.30 47.16
C LEU A 491 17.31 1.12 45.88
N LEU A 492 16.16 1.46 45.28
CA LEU A 492 16.11 2.17 44.00
C LEU A 492 15.53 3.56 44.17
N VAL A 493 14.34 3.65 44.77
CA VAL A 493 13.63 4.92 44.89
C VAL A 493 14.40 5.91 45.75
N ASP A 494 14.95 5.45 46.89
CA ASP A 494 15.72 6.31 47.80
C ASP A 494 17.08 6.75 47.20
N THR A 495 17.70 5.93 46.36
CA THR A 495 19.04 6.19 45.79
C THR A 495 19.01 7.08 44.55
N MET A 496 18.22 6.72 43.55
CA MET A 496 18.20 7.41 42.26
C MET A 496 17.07 8.44 42.16
N GLY A 497 16.13 8.40 43.10
CA GLY A 497 14.88 9.14 43.04
C GLY A 497 13.86 8.46 42.12
N ALA A 498 12.64 8.28 42.63
CA ALA A 498 11.52 7.73 41.86
C ALA A 498 11.35 8.41 40.49
N LYS A 499 11.51 9.75 40.42
CA LYS A 499 11.33 10.53 39.19
C LYS A 499 12.35 10.18 38.09
N LYS A 500 13.58 9.86 38.45
CA LYS A 500 14.64 9.53 37.48
C LYS A 500 14.51 8.10 36.97
N ILE A 501 14.26 7.15 37.88
CA ILE A 501 13.95 5.74 37.52
C ILE A 501 12.74 5.72 36.60
N GLN A 502 11.69 6.43 37.02
CA GLN A 502 10.51 6.61 36.24
C GLN A 502 10.88 7.21 34.88
N GLN A 503 11.66 8.29 34.77
CA GLN A 503 12.05 8.88 33.48
C GLN A 503 12.91 8.01 32.57
N LEU A 504 13.93 7.31 33.09
CA LEU A 504 14.82 6.49 32.25
C LEU A 504 14.11 5.24 31.73
N VAL A 505 13.41 4.55 32.64
CA VAL A 505 12.54 3.43 32.26
C VAL A 505 11.45 3.92 31.34
N GLN A 506 10.79 5.04 31.66
CA GLN A 506 9.70 5.54 30.86
C GLN A 506 10.17 6.06 29.51
N VAL A 507 11.24 6.86 29.34
CA VAL A 507 11.67 7.38 28.02
C VAL A 507 12.18 6.24 27.15
N CYS A 508 13.03 5.36 27.65
CA CYS A 508 13.52 4.24 26.85
C CYS A 508 12.40 3.24 26.53
N ALA A 509 11.56 2.88 27.51
CA ALA A 509 10.39 2.04 27.25
C ALA A 509 9.38 2.76 26.38
N PHE A 510 9.25 4.08 26.47
CA PHE A 510 8.33 4.88 25.66
C PHE A 510 8.81 4.95 24.22
N LEU A 511 10.09 5.24 23.96
CA LEU A 511 10.67 5.22 22.62
C LEU A 511 10.63 3.82 22.02
N ARG A 512 11.01 2.76 22.77
CA ARG A 512 10.90 1.37 22.29
C ARG A 512 9.46 0.94 21.99
N ARG A 513 8.49 1.40 22.78
CA ARG A 513 7.05 1.14 22.55
C ARG A 513 6.48 2.04 21.47
N ASN A 514 7.11 3.18 21.19
CA ASN A 514 6.64 4.10 20.18
C ASN A 514 6.86 3.44 18.82
N PRO A 515 5.80 3.30 18.00
CA PRO A 515 5.91 2.68 16.69
C PRO A 515 7.01 3.28 15.81
N LEU A 516 7.32 4.58 15.98
CA LEU A 516 8.36 5.28 15.23
C LEU A 516 9.77 4.76 15.50
N PHE A 517 10.06 4.28 16.72
CA PHE A 517 11.42 3.92 17.13
C PHE A 517 11.56 2.43 17.50
N SER A 518 10.49 1.64 17.41
CA SER A 518 10.47 0.21 17.80
C SER A 518 11.48 -0.68 17.08
N GLY A 519 11.87 -0.35 15.84
CA GLY A 519 12.84 -1.10 15.04
C GLY A 519 14.29 -0.67 15.22
N TRP A 520 14.57 0.31 16.08
CA TRP A 520 15.88 0.94 16.16
C TRP A 520 16.87 0.10 16.99
N PRO A 521 18.15 0.01 16.58
CA PRO A 521 19.20 -0.57 17.42
C PRO A 521 19.30 0.17 18.76
N SER A 522 19.54 -0.56 19.85
CA SER A 522 19.61 0.04 21.20
C SER A 522 20.60 1.21 21.30
N ARG A 523 21.73 1.15 20.59
CA ARG A 523 22.70 2.26 20.55
C ARG A 523 22.16 3.53 19.86
N ALA A 524 21.39 3.37 18.79
CA ALA A 524 20.76 4.49 18.08
C ALA A 524 19.63 5.11 18.92
N LEU A 525 18.84 4.27 19.61
CA LEU A 525 17.84 4.72 20.59
C LEU A 525 18.45 5.52 21.72
N ILE A 526 19.59 5.08 22.26
CA ILE A 526 20.32 5.80 23.32
C ILE A 526 20.82 7.14 22.80
N LYS A 527 21.39 7.18 21.58
CA LYS A 527 21.88 8.42 20.98
C LYS A 527 20.75 9.45 20.83
N ILE A 528 19.60 9.06 20.27
CA ILE A 528 18.49 9.98 20.09
C ILE A 528 17.79 10.32 21.41
N ALA A 529 17.73 9.40 22.38
CA ALA A 529 17.19 9.67 23.71
C ALA A 529 17.98 10.78 24.44
N ASN A 530 19.27 10.92 24.15
CA ASN A 530 20.12 11.99 24.69
C ASN A 530 19.93 13.34 23.97
N GLU A 531 19.42 13.35 22.74
CA GLU A 531 19.11 14.58 21.99
C GLU A 531 17.75 15.17 22.39
N PHE A 532 16.86 14.34 22.96
CA PHE A 532 15.58 14.80 23.47
C PHE A 532 15.71 15.55 24.79
N THR A 533 15.00 16.67 24.89
CA THR A 533 14.88 17.44 26.14
C THR A 533 13.45 17.40 26.66
N PHE A 534 13.25 17.20 27.97
CA PHE A 534 11.92 17.32 28.55
C PHE A 534 11.49 18.77 28.62
N GLU A 535 10.29 19.06 28.14
CA GLU A 535 9.64 20.34 28.29
C GLU A 535 8.31 20.18 29.03
N ASP A 536 8.20 20.86 30.17
CA ASP A 536 6.95 20.96 30.94
C ASP A 536 6.13 22.16 30.43
N CYS A 537 4.85 21.92 30.20
CA CYS A 537 3.89 22.85 29.62
C CYS A 537 2.70 23.03 30.59
N ALA A 538 2.58 24.24 31.14
CA ALA A 538 1.40 24.64 31.91
C ALA A 538 0.15 24.71 31.01
N VAL A 539 -1.04 24.60 31.60
CA VAL A 539 -2.31 24.76 30.87
C VAL A 539 -2.32 26.10 30.12
N GLY A 540 -2.71 26.07 28.85
CA GLY A 540 -2.71 27.27 28.01
C GLY A 540 -1.34 27.63 27.42
N LYS A 541 -0.26 26.91 27.74
CA LYS A 541 1.05 27.13 27.11
C LYS A 541 0.98 26.70 25.65
N GLU A 542 1.21 27.64 24.76
CA GLU A 542 1.37 27.40 23.33
C GLU A 542 2.77 26.84 23.03
N VAL A 543 2.85 25.75 22.29
CA VAL A 543 4.11 25.15 21.80
C VAL A 543 4.28 25.29 20.29
N ILE A 544 3.17 25.48 19.57
CA ILE A 544 3.15 25.77 18.13
C ILE A 544 2.07 26.83 17.87
N GLU A 545 2.46 27.93 17.21
CA GLU A 545 1.57 29.04 16.84
C GLU A 545 1.02 28.85 15.42
N GLU A 546 -0.31 28.92 15.23
CA GLU A 546 -0.91 28.83 13.89
C GLU A 546 -0.41 29.96 12.99
N GLY A 547 0.04 29.62 11.77
CA GLY A 547 0.49 30.58 10.78
C GLY A 547 1.95 31.01 10.93
N ARG A 548 2.68 30.54 11.95
CA ARG A 548 4.14 30.74 12.05
C ARG A 548 4.94 29.51 11.67
N ARG A 549 6.18 29.72 11.24
CA ARG A 549 7.12 28.62 11.03
C ARG A 549 7.51 28.01 12.39
N ASN A 550 7.43 26.70 12.47
CA ASN A 550 7.86 25.93 13.63
C ASN A 550 9.24 25.32 13.40
N GLU A 551 10.07 25.35 14.45
CA GLU A 551 11.48 24.92 14.43
C GLU A 551 11.73 23.71 15.35
N PHE A 552 10.69 23.17 16.00
CA PHE A 552 10.81 22.07 16.97
C PHE A 552 9.86 20.91 16.69
N PHE A 553 10.33 19.70 16.92
CA PHE A 553 9.53 18.49 16.96
C PHE A 553 9.25 18.12 18.42
N TYR A 554 8.00 17.81 18.73
CA TYR A 554 7.59 17.41 20.08
C TYR A 554 7.00 16.01 20.06
N LEU A 555 7.42 15.17 21.00
CA LEU A 555 6.85 13.85 21.24
C LEU A 555 6.25 13.82 22.65
N ILE A 556 4.94 13.60 22.72
CA ILE A 556 4.14 13.80 23.93
C ILE A 556 4.36 12.62 24.85
N TYR A 557 4.88 12.91 26.03
CA TYR A 557 5.23 11.90 27.00
C TYR A 557 4.08 11.65 27.98
N GLU A 558 3.51 12.73 28.52
CA GLU A 558 2.31 12.70 29.35
C GLU A 558 1.51 14.01 29.19
N GLY A 559 0.23 13.99 29.52
CA GLY A 559 -0.65 15.14 29.32
C GLY A 559 -1.37 15.12 27.98
N GLU A 560 -1.81 16.28 27.54
CA GLU A 560 -2.57 16.41 26.30
C GLU A 560 -2.41 17.82 25.72
N PHE A 561 -2.08 17.86 24.44
CA PHE A 561 -2.18 19.09 23.68
C PHE A 561 -3.53 19.15 22.97
N GLU A 562 -4.18 20.31 23.09
CA GLU A 562 -5.28 20.69 22.21
C GLU A 562 -4.69 21.29 20.95
N VAL A 563 -5.10 20.75 19.81
CA VAL A 563 -4.78 21.28 18.50
C VAL A 563 -5.99 22.06 18.03
N THR A 564 -5.85 23.38 17.99
CA THR A 564 -6.88 24.29 17.52
C THR A 564 -6.52 24.80 16.13
N LYS A 565 -7.53 24.98 15.30
CA LYS A 565 -7.39 25.66 14.02
C LYS A 565 -8.48 26.69 13.85
N ALA A 566 -8.12 27.92 13.52
CA ALA A 566 -9.06 29.01 13.32
C ALA A 566 -10.07 29.10 14.49
N GLY A 567 -9.56 28.94 15.71
CA GLY A 567 -10.34 28.94 16.95
C GLY A 567 -11.23 27.72 17.19
N LYS A 568 -11.18 26.68 16.34
CA LYS A 568 -11.92 25.42 16.52
C LYS A 568 -10.98 24.28 16.86
N GLU A 569 -11.32 23.50 17.88
CA GLU A 569 -10.60 22.28 18.21
C GLU A 569 -10.68 21.26 17.05
N VAL A 570 -9.53 20.76 16.60
CA VAL A 570 -9.44 19.79 15.48
C VAL A 570 -8.86 18.45 15.89
N ALA A 571 -8.04 18.40 16.93
CA ALA A 571 -7.50 17.17 17.49
C ALA A 571 -7.07 17.39 18.94
N ARG A 572 -6.98 16.30 19.69
CA ARG A 572 -6.25 16.22 20.95
C ARG A 572 -5.12 15.22 20.75
N LEU A 573 -3.93 15.58 21.17
CA LEU A 573 -2.73 14.74 21.06
C LEU A 573 -2.33 14.26 22.45
N GLY A 574 -2.23 12.94 22.60
CA GLY A 574 -1.96 12.29 23.87
C GLY A 574 -0.58 11.63 23.92
N PRO A 575 -0.29 10.87 24.99
CA PRO A 575 0.98 10.18 25.17
C PRO A 575 1.30 9.24 23.99
N GLY A 576 2.48 9.38 23.40
CA GLY A 576 2.92 8.62 22.23
C GLY A 576 2.72 9.36 20.90
N ASP A 577 1.79 10.32 20.87
CA ASP A 577 1.61 11.21 19.74
C ASP A 577 2.72 12.26 19.70
N PHE A 578 2.94 12.84 18.54
CA PHE A 578 3.91 13.92 18.33
C PHE A 578 3.25 15.13 17.66
N CYS A 579 3.94 16.25 17.57
CA CYS A 579 3.55 17.41 16.76
C CYS A 579 4.76 18.19 16.25
N GLY A 580 4.53 19.06 15.27
CA GLY A 580 5.54 19.91 14.64
C GLY A 580 6.13 19.34 13.35
N GLU A 581 5.93 18.04 13.09
CA GLU A 581 6.41 17.32 11.92
C GLU A 581 5.96 17.97 10.61
N ILE A 582 4.74 18.49 10.56
CA ILE A 582 4.14 19.02 9.32
C ILE A 582 4.88 20.27 8.88
N SER A 583 5.16 21.19 9.79
CA SER A 583 5.88 22.43 9.49
C SER A 583 7.33 22.12 9.10
N LEU A 584 7.96 21.15 9.77
CA LEU A 584 9.35 20.78 9.55
C LEU A 584 9.55 20.05 8.22
N LEU A 585 8.68 19.08 7.89
CA LEU A 585 8.72 18.32 6.63
C LEU A 585 8.28 19.17 5.44
N ARG A 586 7.14 19.87 5.55
CA ARG A 586 6.54 20.60 4.42
C ARG A 586 7.07 22.01 4.23
N GLY A 587 7.79 22.57 5.20
CA GLY A 587 8.38 23.91 5.10
C GLY A 587 7.35 25.04 5.08
N ALA A 588 6.09 24.68 5.34
CA ALA A 588 4.98 25.59 5.43
C ALA A 588 4.83 26.07 6.88
N PRO A 589 4.22 27.25 7.11
CA PRO A 589 3.81 27.64 8.44
C PRO A 589 2.91 26.59 9.08
N ALA A 590 2.93 26.50 10.41
CA ALA A 590 2.09 25.60 11.17
C ALA A 590 0.62 25.83 10.81
N ASN A 591 -0.08 24.73 10.56
CA ASN A 591 -1.42 24.75 9.98
C ASN A 591 -2.55 24.68 11.02
N ALA A 592 -2.16 24.71 12.29
CA ALA A 592 -2.95 24.64 13.50
C ALA A 592 -2.05 25.12 14.66
N GLN A 593 -2.68 25.67 15.68
CA GLN A 593 -2.07 26.03 16.94
C GLN A 593 -2.11 24.80 17.85
N VAL A 594 -1.07 24.63 18.67
CA VAL A 594 -0.97 23.52 19.62
C VAL A 594 -0.72 24.10 21.00
N VAL A 595 -1.69 23.90 21.88
CA VAL A 595 -1.72 24.47 23.23
C VAL A 595 -1.91 23.35 24.23
N ALA A 596 -1.19 23.40 25.35
CA ALA A 596 -1.37 22.41 26.41
C ALA A 596 -2.78 22.54 27.01
N ALA A 597 -3.64 21.54 26.76
CA ALA A 597 -5.03 21.50 27.25
C ALA A 597 -5.09 21.25 28.76
N ARG A 598 -4.07 20.55 29.25
CA ARG A 598 -3.83 20.21 30.65
C ARG A 598 -2.32 20.30 30.92
N PRO A 599 -1.85 20.20 32.18
CA PRO A 599 -0.42 20.09 32.46
C PRO A 599 0.16 18.94 31.62
N THR A 600 1.09 19.29 30.73
CA THR A 600 1.59 18.40 29.69
C THR A 600 3.10 18.41 29.71
N ARG A 601 3.70 17.28 29.42
CA ARG A 601 5.14 17.11 29.36
C ARG A 601 5.51 16.34 28.11
N CYS A 602 6.46 16.86 27.36
CA CYS A 602 6.88 16.33 26.08
C CYS A 602 8.40 16.25 25.98
N LEU A 603 8.86 15.39 25.07
CA LEU A 603 10.23 15.34 24.59
C LEU A 603 10.34 16.29 23.39
N ARG A 604 11.32 17.20 23.41
CA ARG A 604 11.55 18.20 22.36
C ARG A 604 12.87 17.94 21.63
N LEU A 605 12.83 18.05 20.30
CA LEU A 605 13.95 17.98 19.36
C LEU A 605 13.93 19.21 18.43
N ASP A 606 15.08 19.73 18.00
CA ASP A 606 15.16 20.87 17.08
C ASP A 606 15.07 20.45 15.60
N LYS A 607 14.98 21.43 14.69
CA LYS A 607 14.82 21.22 13.25
C LYS A 607 15.99 20.47 12.62
N THR A 608 17.22 20.81 12.98
CA THR A 608 18.42 20.18 12.40
C THR A 608 18.48 18.72 12.83
N GLY A 609 18.36 18.46 14.14
CA GLY A 609 18.29 17.10 14.68
C GLY A 609 17.12 16.31 14.08
N PHE A 610 15.98 16.95 13.83
CA PHE A 610 14.85 16.31 13.15
C PHE A 610 15.13 15.96 11.68
N LEU A 611 15.72 16.85 10.89
CA LEU A 611 16.03 16.58 9.48
C LEU A 611 17.14 15.53 9.33
N ASP A 612 18.13 15.55 10.22
CA ASP A 612 19.18 14.52 10.29
C ASP A 612 18.57 13.15 10.63
N LEU A 613 17.67 13.13 11.61
CA LEU A 613 16.93 11.93 12.02
C LEU A 613 16.13 11.32 10.85
N VAL A 614 15.43 12.16 10.09
CA VAL A 614 14.61 11.74 8.93
C VAL A 614 15.48 11.30 7.74
N SER A 615 16.66 11.89 7.55
CA SER A 615 17.53 11.55 6.40
C SER A 615 18.31 10.24 6.61
N GLN A 616 18.55 9.86 7.86
CA GLN A 616 19.31 8.65 8.21
C GLN A 616 18.49 7.36 8.10
N ASP A 617 17.18 7.41 8.42
CA ASP A 617 16.31 6.23 8.43
C ASP A 617 15.03 6.44 7.61
N PHE A 618 14.99 5.78 6.45
CA PHE A 618 13.84 5.82 5.53
C PHE A 618 12.54 5.29 6.15
N VAL A 619 12.60 4.28 7.01
CA VAL A 619 11.40 3.65 7.60
C VAL A 619 10.74 4.63 8.56
N MET A 620 11.54 5.34 9.36
CA MET A 620 11.03 6.40 10.23
C MET A 620 10.51 7.59 9.42
N ALA A 621 11.29 8.03 8.44
CA ALA A 621 10.91 9.12 7.53
C ALA A 621 9.51 8.86 6.93
N LEU A 622 9.29 7.65 6.43
CA LEU A 622 8.01 7.22 5.86
C LEU A 622 6.89 7.18 6.90
N ALA A 623 7.17 6.76 8.14
CA ALA A 623 6.18 6.73 9.22
C ALA A 623 5.74 8.15 9.62
N LEU A 624 6.67 9.08 9.75
CA LEU A 624 6.40 10.50 10.04
C LEU A 624 5.62 11.17 8.90
N ASP A 625 6.00 10.91 7.65
CA ASP A 625 5.34 11.45 6.46
C ASP A 625 3.87 10.97 6.35
N ARG A 626 3.61 9.68 6.62
CA ARG A 626 2.25 9.11 6.64
C ARG A 626 1.36 9.75 7.69
N GLU A 627 1.86 9.97 8.90
CA GLU A 627 1.07 10.58 9.98
C GLU A 627 0.84 12.07 9.72
N ALA A 628 1.85 12.78 9.18
CA ALA A 628 1.69 14.16 8.72
C ALA A 628 0.56 14.27 7.67
N ASP A 629 0.51 13.33 6.73
CA ASP A 629 -0.55 13.25 5.72
C ASP A 629 -1.93 12.96 6.33
N ARG A 630 -2.03 12.01 7.26
CA ARG A 630 -3.28 11.70 7.97
C ARG A 630 -3.88 12.94 8.64
N ARG A 631 -3.05 13.73 9.30
CA ARG A 631 -3.46 14.93 10.05
C ARG A 631 -3.87 16.08 9.14
N VAL A 632 -3.21 16.24 7.99
CA VAL A 632 -3.62 17.21 6.98
C VAL A 632 -4.92 16.80 6.28
N THR A 633 -5.12 15.51 6.02
CA THR A 633 -6.28 14.98 5.28
C THR A 633 -7.57 14.87 6.09
N ALA A 634 -7.51 14.56 7.40
CA ALA A 634 -8.68 14.55 8.32
C ALA A 634 -9.50 15.85 8.29
N LYS A 635 -8.91 16.93 7.77
CA LYS A 635 -9.44 18.27 7.61
C LYS A 635 -10.29 18.49 6.35
N ARG A 636 -10.02 17.75 5.26
CA ARG A 636 -10.74 17.94 3.98
C ARG A 636 -12.15 17.34 4.02
N GLY A 637 -12.46 16.45 4.96
CA GLY A 637 -13.77 15.80 5.09
C GLY A 637 -14.88 16.61 5.78
N ARG A 638 -14.58 17.77 6.40
CA ARG A 638 -15.57 18.59 7.15
C ARG A 638 -15.96 19.92 6.46
N ARG A 639 -15.56 20.13 5.19
CA ARG A 639 -16.12 21.17 4.30
C ARG A 639 -16.81 20.49 3.11
N ARG A 640 -17.95 19.87 3.35
CA ARG A 640 -19.07 19.79 2.41
C ARG A 640 -20.36 19.90 3.20
#